data_AF-A0A949RUQ5-F1
#
_entry.id   AF-A0A949RUQ5-F1
#
_cell.length_a   1.000
_cell.length_b   1.000
_cell.length_c   1.000
_cell.angle_alpha   90.00
_cell.angle_beta   90.00
_cell.angle_gamma   90.00
#
_symmetry.space_group_name_H-M   'P 1'
#
loop_
_entity.id
_entity.type
_entity.pdbx_description
1 polymer ?
#
loop_
_entity_poly.entity_id
_entity_poly.type
_entity_poly.pdbx_seq_one_letter_code
_entity_poly.pdbx_strand_id
1 'polypeptide(L)'
;MARKFILIDQSIASIAGHHYEYAVHVLEAAQRAGYEPFLATHVRFSKSSHHSPWRTFPIYRYGFWAAQETAQFGLVNWILGQLGWLRFRWRLFYHYSLFGLLWAVRDRFSDFLLKQPLDRAHLASLATLIPAAILLKLVRFLFLLLLLPVMLLVFLGRSAARLLRAGGFPQSYLRSLLADAADAWNFAAQVFARRLDFLSWWQQYRCLAAFRKDTARLLRDIQPAAGDIIFVPTLSGIELMGLGDYLRTRKPGPSWHLLFRRDIYPGRETAWPAEEWRVQGLRNSMLAGASKLKGHDVRFYTDTDELTAQYNRLGVFSFRTVPIPHTHTPRPEQAPSGPLRVIYVGDARREKGYHLIPHLIEDLWEDYIATGRASFRLQSNFNIPQGEPEAVIAREQLDQLARRAPSSIELLKQPMTSEQYKTLLLSGSINLLLYDSANYYSRSSGILVESLTAGIPVLVPAATWLSRQFAHAVLDYRKNLRREMKLLRRYCLPEMRWKVHGNPRESAVAAGELIASYQAKAYTRLRAVPEATHLLIAIQFQPATTEAMLYIEQLDANGNSLAAVFPRLLEAGKEGETIEILALDPRAAKLWIAAGSASPASTIALRNIEIDFLAAPPNTPLSAAGCAYQHPAGIAPMLRELIDHHEHYSRTARAFSKTWHAYHNAASLIAELGGRAGK
;
A
#
# COMPACT_ATOMS: atom_id res chain seq x y z
N MET A 1 18.63 5.05 41.06
CA MET A 1 17.49 5.66 40.33
C MET A 1 17.10 4.72 39.21
N ALA A 2 15.79 4.59 38.92
CA ALA A 2 15.34 3.85 37.76
C ALA A 2 15.87 4.51 36.47
N ARG A 3 16.25 3.71 35.47
CA ARG A 3 16.66 4.24 34.15
C ARG A 3 15.43 4.81 33.46
N LYS A 4 15.58 5.93 32.75
CA LYS A 4 14.47 6.57 32.05
C LYS A 4 14.28 5.96 30.66
N PHE A 5 13.02 5.84 30.24
CA PHE A 5 12.65 5.51 28.87
C PHE A 5 11.77 6.64 28.33
N ILE A 6 12.30 7.39 27.37
CA ILE A 6 11.62 8.55 26.78
C ILE A 6 11.13 8.17 25.38
N LEU A 7 9.82 8.13 25.18
CA LEU A 7 9.21 7.96 23.85
C LEU A 7 8.83 9.32 23.27
N ILE A 8 9.36 9.63 22.09
CA ILE A 8 9.08 10.88 21.36
C ILE A 8 8.26 10.56 20.11
N ASP A 9 6.96 10.84 20.11
CA ASP A 9 6.14 10.76 18.90
C ASP A 9 5.36 12.05 18.67
N GLN A 10 5.91 12.88 17.78
CA GLN A 10 5.35 14.16 17.39
C GLN A 10 4.03 14.04 16.61
N SER A 11 3.59 12.83 16.24
CA SER A 11 2.31 12.59 15.54
C SER A 11 1.14 12.41 16.51
N ILE A 12 1.41 12.19 17.80
CA ILE A 12 0.38 12.05 18.83
C ILE A 12 -0.22 13.43 19.13
N ALA A 13 -1.36 13.73 18.49
CA ALA A 13 -2.11 14.98 18.68
C ALA A 13 -3.39 14.81 19.52
N SER A 14 -3.88 13.59 19.67
CA SER A 14 -5.00 13.20 20.51
C SER A 14 -4.85 11.72 20.91
N ILE A 15 -5.76 11.22 21.76
CA ILE A 15 -5.85 9.80 22.11
C ILE A 15 -6.46 8.94 20.99
N ALA A 16 -6.99 9.56 19.93
CA ALA A 16 -7.61 8.86 18.82
C ALA A 16 -6.54 8.49 17.77
N GLY A 17 -6.47 7.21 17.42
CA GLY A 17 -5.61 6.68 16.37
C GLY A 17 -4.42 5.85 16.86
N HIS A 18 -3.83 5.11 15.92
CA HIS A 18 -2.82 4.07 16.20
C HIS A 18 -1.52 4.58 16.85
N HIS A 19 -1.18 5.87 16.72
CA HIS A 19 0.07 6.42 17.28
C HIS A 19 0.08 6.43 18.82
N TYR A 20 -1.04 6.80 19.44
CA TYR A 20 -1.13 6.81 20.91
C TYR A 20 -1.12 5.39 21.47
N GLU A 21 -1.86 4.48 20.84
CA GLU A 21 -1.90 3.07 21.23
C GLU A 21 -0.53 2.40 21.12
N TYR A 22 0.21 2.67 20.04
CA TYR A 22 1.61 2.25 19.93
C TYR A 22 2.44 2.71 21.13
N ALA A 23 2.33 3.99 21.52
CA ALA A 23 3.07 4.53 22.65
C ALA A 23 2.66 3.86 23.98
N VAL A 24 1.36 3.60 24.19
CA VAL A 24 0.84 2.91 25.37
C VAL A 24 1.50 1.54 25.52
N HIS A 25 1.46 0.70 24.48
CA HIS A 25 2.04 -0.64 24.52
C HIS A 25 3.54 -0.62 24.83
N VAL A 26 4.29 0.31 24.23
CA VAL A 26 5.74 0.43 24.43
C VAL A 26 6.08 0.94 25.83
N LEU A 27 5.38 1.96 26.33
CA LEU A 27 5.67 2.54 27.66
C LEU A 27 5.29 1.59 28.80
N GLU A 28 4.18 0.84 28.67
CA GLU A 28 3.85 -0.22 29.62
C GLU A 28 4.91 -1.31 29.67
N ALA A 29 5.41 -1.74 28.50
CA ALA A 29 6.47 -2.75 28.44
C ALA A 29 7.79 -2.23 29.01
N ALA A 30 8.13 -0.96 28.76
CA ALA A 30 9.29 -0.30 29.37
C ALA A 30 9.17 -0.27 30.89
N GLN A 31 8.00 0.09 31.43
CA GLN A 31 7.74 0.10 32.87
C GLN A 31 7.88 -1.30 33.48
N ARG A 32 7.31 -2.34 32.84
CA ARG A 32 7.49 -3.74 33.26
C ARG A 32 8.95 -4.20 33.22
N ALA A 33 9.75 -3.65 32.30
CA ALA A 33 11.19 -3.90 32.20
C ALA A 33 12.04 -3.08 33.20
N GLY A 34 11.40 -2.29 34.09
CA GLY A 34 12.06 -1.54 35.15
C GLY A 34 12.50 -0.12 34.77
N TYR A 35 12.04 0.41 33.63
CA TYR A 35 12.29 1.80 33.25
C TYR A 35 11.24 2.75 33.84
N GLU A 36 11.62 4.01 34.03
CA GLU A 36 10.70 5.11 34.30
C GLU A 36 10.24 5.72 32.95
N PRO A 37 8.97 5.55 32.55
CA PRO A 37 8.46 6.00 31.24
C PRO A 37 8.12 7.50 31.19
N PHE A 38 8.53 8.15 30.09
CA PHE A 38 8.21 9.54 29.74
C PHE A 38 7.65 9.58 28.32
N LEU A 39 6.60 10.37 28.10
CA LEU A 39 5.98 10.52 26.78
C LEU A 39 6.11 11.96 26.28
N ALA A 40 6.63 12.17 25.07
CA ALA A 40 6.65 13.48 24.43
C ALA A 40 5.81 13.47 23.15
N THR A 41 4.90 14.44 23.04
CA THR A 41 3.83 14.45 22.02
C THR A 41 3.74 15.78 21.28
N HIS A 42 2.81 15.87 20.34
CA HIS A 42 2.44 17.14 19.71
C HIS A 42 1.80 18.10 20.74
N VAL A 43 2.03 19.41 20.59
CA VAL A 43 1.41 20.46 21.41
C VAL A 43 -0.13 20.46 21.40
N ARG A 44 -0.75 19.79 20.41
CA ARG A 44 -2.22 19.68 20.31
C ARG A 44 -2.78 18.66 21.32
N PHE A 45 -1.95 17.72 21.78
CA PHE A 45 -2.33 16.73 22.79
C PHE A 45 -2.71 17.38 24.13
N SER A 46 -2.17 18.56 24.46
CA SER A 46 -2.54 19.28 25.69
C SER A 46 -4.01 19.70 25.74
N LYS A 47 -4.72 19.65 24.61
CA LYS A 47 -6.14 19.98 24.50
C LYS A 47 -7.06 18.76 24.67
N SER A 48 -6.53 17.55 24.81
CA SER A 48 -7.36 16.38 25.09
C SER A 48 -7.85 16.39 26.53
N SER A 49 -9.11 16.05 26.75
CA SER A 49 -9.72 15.90 28.09
C SER A 49 -9.16 14.72 28.90
N HIS A 50 -8.35 13.87 28.28
CA HIS A 50 -7.80 12.66 28.88
C HIS A 50 -6.34 12.86 29.30
N HIS A 51 -5.98 12.26 30.44
CA HIS A 51 -4.62 12.26 30.96
C HIS A 51 -3.94 10.91 30.67
N SER A 52 -2.74 10.95 30.10
CA SER A 52 -1.86 9.78 30.01
C SER A 52 -1.40 9.37 31.41
N PRO A 53 -1.28 8.06 31.71
CA PRO A 53 -0.81 7.59 33.02
C PRO A 53 0.67 7.93 33.26
N TRP A 54 1.41 8.31 32.22
CA TRP A 54 2.82 8.69 32.31
C TRP A 54 3.02 10.19 32.22
N ARG A 55 4.16 10.65 32.75
CA ARG A 55 4.56 12.05 32.66
C ARG A 55 4.71 12.46 31.19
N THR A 56 3.79 13.32 30.75
CA THR A 56 3.62 13.66 29.32
C THR A 56 4.03 15.11 29.03
N PHE A 57 4.76 15.30 27.92
CA PHE A 57 5.36 16.55 27.50
C PHE A 57 4.84 16.95 26.11
N PRO A 58 3.74 17.72 26.02
CA PRO A 58 3.20 18.21 24.75
C PRO A 58 4.05 19.39 24.23
N ILE A 59 5.18 19.07 23.59
CA ILE A 59 6.21 20.07 23.23
C ILE A 59 6.34 20.26 21.71
N TYR A 60 6.14 19.22 20.90
CA TYR A 60 6.47 19.28 19.47
C TYR A 60 5.41 20.04 18.66
N ARG A 61 5.84 21.02 17.87
CA ARG A 61 4.93 21.88 17.08
C ARG A 61 4.53 21.33 15.71
N TYR A 62 5.30 20.39 15.18
CA TYR A 62 5.11 19.80 13.86
C TYR A 62 5.07 18.29 14.00
N GLY A 63 4.04 17.66 13.44
CA GLY A 63 3.92 16.20 13.37
C GLY A 63 4.61 15.62 12.14
N PHE A 64 4.94 14.33 12.18
CA PHE A 64 5.60 13.62 11.07
C PHE A 64 4.74 13.59 9.79
N TRP A 65 3.43 13.40 9.94
CA TRP A 65 2.46 13.44 8.83
C TRP A 65 2.01 14.86 8.46
N ALA A 66 2.39 15.86 9.25
CA ALA A 66 2.01 17.25 9.05
C ALA A 66 2.84 17.96 7.95
N ALA A 67 3.73 17.25 7.26
CA ALA A 67 4.36 17.76 6.04
C ALA A 67 3.35 17.97 4.88
N GLN A 68 2.11 17.47 5.01
CA GLN A 68 0.97 17.87 4.16
C GLN A 68 0.05 18.93 4.80
N GLU A 69 0.23 19.30 6.07
CA GLU A 69 -0.44 20.45 6.68
C GLU A 69 0.44 21.70 6.51
N THR A 70 0.45 22.26 5.30
CA THR A 70 0.94 23.63 5.12
C THR A 70 -0.08 24.66 5.60
N ALA A 71 0.35 25.31 6.69
CA ALA A 71 0.32 26.74 6.93
C ALA A 71 -1.01 27.41 7.34
N GLN A 72 -0.85 28.33 8.30
CA GLN A 72 -1.83 29.31 8.79
C GLN A 72 -2.27 30.31 7.69
N PHE A 73 -2.94 29.81 6.65
CA PHE A 73 -3.79 30.61 5.76
C PHE A 73 -5.20 30.01 5.77
N GLY A 74 -5.80 29.99 6.97
CA GLY A 74 -7.08 29.32 7.23
C GLY A 74 -8.20 29.79 6.31
N LEU A 75 -8.27 31.07 5.97
CA LEU A 75 -9.35 31.59 5.12
C LEU A 75 -9.14 31.26 3.63
N VAL A 76 -7.93 31.40 3.10
CA VAL A 76 -7.64 31.18 1.66
C VAL A 76 -7.67 29.69 1.31
N ASN A 77 -7.11 28.83 2.15
CA ASN A 77 -7.19 27.37 1.93
C ASN A 77 -8.58 26.82 2.24
N TRP A 78 -9.35 27.43 3.15
CA TRP A 78 -10.77 27.10 3.32
C TRP A 78 -11.59 27.55 2.10
N ILE A 79 -11.37 28.74 1.55
CA ILE A 79 -12.04 29.20 0.32
C ILE A 79 -11.62 28.34 -0.88
N LEU A 80 -10.33 28.05 -1.07
CA LEU A 80 -9.85 27.18 -2.15
C LEU A 80 -10.29 25.72 -1.96
N GLY A 81 -10.39 25.26 -0.71
CA GLY A 81 -10.92 23.96 -0.34
C GLY A 81 -12.44 23.87 -0.52
N GLN A 82 -13.19 24.93 -0.23
CA GLN A 82 -14.62 25.05 -0.48
C GLN A 82 -14.92 25.20 -1.96
N LEU A 83 -14.12 25.97 -2.71
CA LEU A 83 -14.19 26.05 -4.17
C LEU A 83 -13.75 24.75 -4.83
N GLY A 84 -12.74 24.07 -4.27
CA GLY A 84 -12.28 22.75 -4.69
C GLY A 84 -13.32 21.66 -4.41
N TRP A 85 -13.99 21.74 -3.27
CA TRP A 85 -15.08 20.85 -2.85
C TRP A 85 -16.39 21.15 -3.58
N LEU A 86 -16.72 22.42 -3.85
CA LEU A 86 -17.78 22.79 -4.79
C LEU A 86 -17.41 22.26 -6.16
N ARG A 87 -16.22 22.56 -6.70
CA ARG A 87 -15.79 22.06 -8.01
C ARG A 87 -15.78 20.53 -8.06
N PHE A 88 -15.48 19.85 -6.97
CA PHE A 88 -15.54 18.40 -6.83
C PHE A 88 -16.99 17.91 -6.75
N ARG A 89 -17.87 18.52 -5.97
CA ARG A 89 -19.33 18.24 -5.95
C ARG A 89 -19.96 18.50 -7.30
N TRP A 90 -19.61 19.61 -7.95
CA TRP A 90 -20.02 19.96 -9.30
C TRP A 90 -19.43 18.97 -10.30
N ARG A 91 -18.18 18.51 -10.15
CA ARG A 91 -17.60 17.44 -10.98
C ARG A 91 -18.27 16.09 -10.75
N LEU A 92 -18.57 15.70 -9.51
CA LEU A 92 -19.22 14.44 -9.16
C LEU A 92 -20.66 14.47 -9.66
N PHE A 93 -21.40 15.53 -9.35
CA PHE A 93 -22.75 15.79 -9.87
C PHE A 93 -22.75 15.83 -11.39
N TYR A 94 -21.76 16.45 -12.03
CA TYR A 94 -21.61 16.46 -13.49
C TYR A 94 -21.31 15.05 -14.01
N HIS A 95 -20.27 14.37 -13.53
CA HIS A 95 -19.81 13.06 -14.01
C HIS A 95 -20.86 11.94 -13.83
N TYR A 96 -21.71 12.05 -12.81
CA TYR A 96 -22.81 11.13 -12.54
C TYR A 96 -24.19 11.69 -12.91
N SER A 97 -24.25 12.88 -13.53
CA SER A 97 -25.46 13.34 -14.23
C SER A 97 -25.49 12.79 -15.64
N LEU A 98 -26.69 12.72 -16.23
CA LEU A 98 -26.90 12.39 -17.64
C LEU A 98 -25.97 13.19 -18.58
N PHE A 99 -25.65 14.44 -18.21
CA PHE A 99 -24.79 15.34 -18.99
C PHE A 99 -23.29 14.99 -18.94
N GLY A 100 -22.75 14.56 -17.78
CA GLY A 100 -21.34 14.15 -17.72
C GLY A 100 -21.10 12.73 -18.23
N LEU A 101 -22.12 11.87 -18.18
CA LEU A 101 -22.12 10.61 -18.91
C LEU A 101 -22.03 10.86 -20.43
N LEU A 102 -22.82 11.79 -20.96
CA LEU A 102 -22.73 12.21 -22.37
C LEU A 102 -21.39 12.86 -22.74
N TRP A 103 -20.77 13.63 -21.84
CA TRP A 103 -19.44 14.22 -22.04
C TRP A 103 -18.31 13.18 -22.08
N ALA A 104 -18.41 12.13 -21.26
CA ALA A 104 -17.43 11.03 -21.24
C ALA A 104 -17.48 10.17 -22.51
N VAL A 105 -18.64 10.13 -23.18
CA VAL A 105 -18.88 9.33 -24.38
C VAL A 105 -18.85 10.18 -25.67
N ARG A 106 -18.44 11.46 -25.59
CA ARG A 106 -18.41 12.41 -26.72
C ARG A 106 -17.63 11.93 -27.94
N ASP A 107 -16.58 11.12 -27.71
CA ASP A 107 -15.69 10.61 -28.75
C ASP A 107 -16.20 9.25 -29.31
N ARG A 108 -17.30 8.71 -28.78
CA ARG A 108 -18.01 7.50 -29.24
C ARG A 108 -19.54 7.68 -29.26
N PHE A 109 -19.97 8.92 -29.55
CA PHE A 109 -21.37 9.36 -29.38
C PHE A 109 -22.36 8.55 -30.23
N SER A 110 -21.93 8.10 -31.42
CA SER A 110 -22.69 7.25 -32.34
C SER A 110 -22.97 5.85 -31.79
N ASP A 111 -21.99 5.20 -31.17
CA ASP A 111 -22.15 3.87 -30.57
C ASP A 111 -23.05 3.88 -29.32
N PHE A 112 -23.05 5.02 -28.61
CA PHE A 112 -23.90 5.25 -27.45
C PHE A 112 -25.37 5.42 -27.85
N LEU A 113 -25.66 6.19 -28.90
CA LEU A 113 -27.01 6.36 -29.44
C LEU A 113 -27.61 5.06 -29.98
N LEU A 114 -26.79 4.18 -30.56
CA LEU A 114 -27.22 2.88 -31.11
C LEU A 114 -27.60 1.84 -30.03
N LYS A 115 -27.23 2.07 -28.78
CA LYS A 115 -27.43 1.12 -27.65
C LYS A 115 -28.48 1.58 -26.63
N GLN A 116 -29.07 2.75 -26.81
CA GLN A 116 -30.09 3.27 -25.90
C GLN A 116 -31.51 2.97 -26.45
N PRO A 117 -32.44 2.46 -25.61
CA PRO A 117 -33.82 2.27 -26.02
C PRO A 117 -34.48 3.63 -26.27
N LEU A 118 -34.98 3.84 -27.49
CA LEU A 118 -35.60 5.09 -27.92
C LEU A 118 -37.01 5.23 -27.35
N ASP A 119 -37.16 5.98 -26.26
CA ASP A 119 -38.45 6.46 -25.76
C ASP A 119 -38.60 7.98 -25.97
N ARG A 120 -39.84 8.46 -26.12
CA ARG A 120 -40.22 9.84 -26.50
C ARG A 120 -39.68 10.91 -25.55
N ALA A 121 -39.45 10.58 -24.27
CA ALA A 121 -38.85 11.49 -23.29
C ALA A 121 -37.36 11.82 -23.57
N HIS A 122 -36.60 10.89 -24.17
CA HIS A 122 -35.17 11.09 -24.45
C HIS A 122 -34.93 11.97 -25.69
N LEU A 123 -35.84 11.96 -26.67
CA LEU A 123 -35.74 12.77 -27.89
C LEU A 123 -35.87 14.29 -27.62
N ALA A 124 -36.70 14.68 -26.65
CA ALA A 124 -36.84 16.08 -26.24
C ALA A 124 -35.57 16.60 -25.54
N SER A 125 -34.87 15.75 -24.79
CA SER A 125 -33.59 16.09 -24.17
C SER A 125 -32.47 16.25 -25.20
N LEU A 126 -32.42 15.39 -26.23
CA LEU A 126 -31.42 15.47 -27.30
C LEU A 126 -31.57 16.73 -28.17
N ALA A 127 -32.80 17.20 -28.42
CA ALA A 127 -33.09 18.41 -29.20
C ALA A 127 -32.61 19.72 -28.54
N THR A 128 -32.47 19.74 -27.20
CA THR A 128 -32.03 20.92 -26.43
C THR A 128 -30.53 20.90 -26.11
N LEU A 129 -29.88 19.73 -26.17
CA LEU A 129 -28.47 19.53 -25.81
C LEU A 129 -27.48 19.94 -26.92
N ILE A 130 -27.86 19.78 -28.19
CA ILE A 130 -27.00 20.12 -29.34
C ILE A 130 -26.75 21.64 -29.45
N PRO A 131 -27.76 22.52 -29.35
CA PRO A 131 -27.54 23.98 -29.39
C PRO A 131 -26.70 24.50 -28.21
N ALA A 132 -26.89 23.95 -27.01
CA ALA A 132 -26.16 24.35 -25.81
C ALA A 132 -24.66 24.02 -25.90
N ALA A 133 -24.30 22.87 -26.48
CA ALA A 133 -22.90 22.49 -26.71
C ALA A 133 -22.21 23.38 -27.76
N ILE A 134 -22.95 23.85 -28.78
CA ILE A 134 -22.45 24.79 -29.79
C ILE A 134 -22.22 26.18 -29.18
N LEU A 135 -23.15 26.66 -28.36
CA LEU A 135 -23.05 27.95 -27.66
C LEU A 135 -21.81 28.01 -26.75
N LEU A 136 -21.51 26.94 -26.02
CA LEU A 136 -20.35 26.88 -25.13
C LEU A 136 -19.00 26.92 -25.89
N LYS A 137 -18.96 26.31 -27.09
CA LYS A 137 -17.79 26.36 -27.98
C LYS A 137 -17.57 27.78 -28.53
N LEU A 138 -18.66 28.49 -28.85
CA LEU A 138 -18.65 29.90 -29.27
C LEU A 138 -18.12 30.84 -28.18
N VAL A 139 -18.57 30.67 -26.93
CA VAL A 139 -18.10 31.49 -25.80
C VAL A 139 -16.60 31.30 -25.53
N ARG A 140 -16.11 30.05 -25.56
CA ARG A 140 -14.68 29.77 -25.40
C ARG A 140 -13.85 30.35 -26.55
N PHE A 141 -14.35 30.31 -27.77
CA PHE A 141 -13.69 30.91 -28.94
C PHE A 141 -13.59 32.44 -28.81
N LEU A 142 -14.67 33.11 -28.42
CA LEU A 142 -14.70 34.55 -28.17
C LEU A 142 -13.73 34.98 -27.05
N PHE A 143 -13.63 34.21 -25.97
CA PHE A 143 -12.70 34.49 -24.88
C PHE A 143 -11.23 34.40 -25.31
N LEU A 144 -10.89 33.39 -26.12
CA LEU A 144 -9.55 33.24 -26.69
C LEU A 144 -9.23 34.35 -27.72
N LEU A 145 -10.23 34.82 -28.46
CA LEU A 145 -10.12 35.95 -29.38
C LEU A 145 -9.86 37.29 -28.64
N LEU A 146 -10.47 37.46 -27.47
CA LEU A 146 -10.27 38.63 -26.58
C LEU A 146 -8.90 38.68 -25.90
N LEU A 147 -8.26 37.52 -25.69
CA LEU A 147 -6.89 37.42 -25.16
C LEU A 147 -5.80 37.65 -26.22
N LEU A 148 -6.16 37.49 -27.49
CA LEU A 148 -5.28 37.67 -28.65
C LEU A 148 -4.58 39.05 -28.70
N PRO A 149 -5.23 40.22 -28.48
CA PRO A 149 -4.56 41.52 -28.51
C PRO A 149 -3.52 41.74 -27.39
N VAL A 150 -3.74 41.17 -26.19
CA VAL A 150 -2.77 41.24 -25.08
C VAL A 150 -1.55 40.38 -25.40
N MET A 151 -1.76 39.19 -25.98
CA MET A 151 -0.68 38.34 -26.47
C MET A 151 0.09 39.01 -27.62
N LEU A 152 -0.61 39.68 -28.55
CA LEU A 152 -0.01 40.43 -29.66
C LEU A 152 0.81 41.63 -29.19
N LEU A 153 0.39 42.35 -28.15
CA LEU A 153 1.13 43.50 -27.57
C LEU A 153 2.45 43.08 -26.91
N VAL A 154 2.43 42.01 -26.11
CA VAL A 154 3.65 41.44 -25.50
C VAL A 154 4.59 40.89 -26.58
N PHE A 155 4.02 40.32 -27.64
CA PHE A 155 4.73 39.78 -28.80
C PHE A 155 5.34 40.86 -29.70
N LEU A 156 4.62 41.94 -30.00
CA LEU A 156 5.09 43.09 -30.79
C LEU A 156 6.22 43.85 -30.07
N GLY A 157 6.13 44.01 -28.75
CA GLY A 157 7.17 44.66 -27.96
C GLY A 157 8.52 43.92 -27.97
N ARG A 158 8.50 42.58 -27.97
CA ARG A 158 9.71 41.75 -28.07
C ARG A 158 10.19 41.55 -29.50
N SER A 159 9.26 41.51 -30.46
CA SER A 159 9.57 41.40 -31.89
C SER A 159 10.20 42.68 -32.43
N ALA A 160 9.72 43.87 -32.03
CA ALA A 160 10.30 45.16 -32.42
C ALA A 160 11.76 45.31 -31.91
N ALA A 161 12.04 44.88 -30.68
CA ALA A 161 13.39 44.91 -30.10
C ALA A 161 14.39 43.95 -30.79
N ARG A 162 13.91 42.88 -31.44
CA ARG A 162 14.75 41.91 -32.17
C ARG A 162 14.84 42.21 -33.67
N LEU A 163 13.77 42.73 -34.29
CA LEU A 163 13.77 43.18 -35.69
C LEU A 163 14.75 44.34 -35.92
N LEU A 164 14.85 45.27 -34.95
CA LEU A 164 15.83 46.35 -34.96
C LEU A 164 17.29 45.87 -34.88
N ARG A 165 17.55 44.59 -34.53
CA ARG A 165 18.90 44.01 -34.46
C ARG A 165 19.22 43.02 -35.59
N ALA A 166 18.26 42.56 -36.38
CA ALA A 166 18.46 41.40 -37.26
C ALA A 166 17.98 41.54 -38.72
N GLY A 167 17.55 42.73 -39.18
CA GLY A 167 17.60 43.06 -40.61
C GLY A 167 16.76 42.21 -41.58
N GLY A 168 15.57 41.74 -41.19
CA GLY A 168 14.58 41.17 -42.12
C GLY A 168 14.17 39.73 -41.82
N PHE A 169 13.04 39.32 -42.40
CA PHE A 169 12.14 38.30 -41.84
C PHE A 169 11.97 37.08 -42.77
N PRO A 170 12.45 35.88 -42.39
CA PRO A 170 12.08 34.62 -43.06
C PRO A 170 11.44 33.58 -42.11
N GLN A 171 10.91 32.49 -42.69
CA GLN A 171 10.18 31.36 -42.07
C GLN A 171 10.75 30.76 -40.76
N SER A 172 12.01 31.03 -40.40
CA SER A 172 12.58 30.71 -39.08
C SER A 172 11.84 31.39 -37.93
N TYR A 173 11.19 32.52 -38.19
CA TYR A 173 10.44 33.29 -37.19
C TYR A 173 9.20 32.56 -36.65
N LEU A 174 8.53 31.74 -37.47
CA LEU A 174 7.34 30.98 -37.04
C LEU A 174 7.72 29.81 -36.11
N ARG A 175 8.85 29.15 -36.38
CA ARG A 175 9.42 28.11 -35.48
C ARG A 175 9.98 28.72 -34.20
N SER A 176 10.64 29.87 -34.29
CA SER A 176 11.08 30.68 -33.14
C SER A 176 9.90 31.13 -32.28
N LEU A 177 8.77 31.51 -32.88
CA LEU A 177 7.55 31.92 -32.16
C LEU A 177 6.94 30.81 -31.30
N LEU A 178 6.85 29.60 -31.87
CA LEU A 178 6.35 28.43 -31.16
C LEU A 178 7.34 27.95 -30.10
N ALA A 179 8.64 28.05 -30.37
CA ALA A 179 9.70 27.78 -29.40
C ALA A 179 9.70 28.78 -28.24
N ASP A 180 9.56 30.09 -28.52
CA ASP A 180 9.51 31.16 -27.51
C ASP A 180 8.26 31.06 -26.62
N ALA A 181 7.12 30.63 -27.18
CA ALA A 181 5.91 30.38 -26.40
C ALA A 181 6.04 29.13 -25.50
N ALA A 182 6.65 28.06 -26.03
CA ALA A 182 6.97 26.87 -25.25
C ALA A 182 8.00 27.18 -24.15
N ASP A 183 9.01 28.00 -24.43
CA ASP A 183 10.02 28.42 -23.47
C ASP A 183 9.47 29.38 -22.42
N ALA A 184 8.53 30.28 -22.77
CA ALA A 184 7.84 31.10 -21.79
C ALA A 184 6.98 30.25 -20.84
N TRP A 185 6.30 29.23 -21.37
CA TRP A 185 5.54 28.27 -20.57
C TRP A 185 6.47 27.42 -19.68
N ASN A 186 7.56 26.90 -20.24
CA ASN A 186 8.55 26.13 -19.50
C ASN A 186 9.26 26.97 -18.44
N PHE A 187 9.57 28.23 -18.73
CA PHE A 187 10.15 29.17 -17.76
C PHE A 187 9.15 29.50 -16.65
N ALA A 188 7.89 29.81 -16.97
CA ALA A 188 6.86 30.05 -15.96
C ALA A 188 6.62 28.80 -15.09
N ALA A 189 6.58 27.61 -15.71
CA ALA A 189 6.49 26.33 -15.01
C ALA A 189 7.71 26.07 -14.13
N GLN A 190 8.92 26.36 -14.60
CA GLN A 190 10.17 26.22 -13.83
C GLN A 190 10.27 27.24 -12.70
N VAL A 191 9.85 28.50 -12.89
CA VAL A 191 9.80 29.52 -11.84
C VAL A 191 8.74 29.15 -10.80
N PHE A 192 7.59 28.64 -11.22
CA PHE A 192 6.55 28.17 -10.31
C PHE A 192 7.01 26.91 -9.55
N ALA A 193 7.65 25.96 -10.23
CA ALA A 193 8.27 24.79 -9.61
C ALA A 193 9.35 25.21 -8.59
N ARG A 194 10.28 26.10 -8.98
CA ARG A 194 11.31 26.65 -8.06
C ARG A 194 10.72 27.40 -6.88
N ARG A 195 9.59 28.11 -7.06
CA ARG A 195 8.87 28.77 -5.96
C ARG A 195 8.25 27.75 -5.01
N LEU A 196 7.65 26.68 -5.54
CA LEU A 196 7.13 25.56 -4.74
C LEU A 196 8.27 24.82 -4.01
N ASP A 197 9.42 24.64 -4.67
CA ASP A 197 10.62 24.05 -4.09
C ASP A 197 11.21 24.93 -2.98
N PHE A 198 11.22 26.25 -3.15
CA PHE A 198 11.65 27.18 -2.12
C PHE A 198 10.70 27.18 -0.92
N LEU A 199 9.38 27.14 -1.14
CA LEU A 199 8.38 27.07 -0.08
C LEU A 199 8.46 25.75 0.69
N SER A 200 8.65 24.63 -0.03
CA SER A 200 8.82 23.32 0.59
C SER A 200 10.13 23.25 1.38
N TRP A 201 11.23 23.75 0.82
CA TRP A 201 12.51 23.88 1.52
C TRP A 201 12.39 24.75 2.78
N TRP A 202 11.73 25.90 2.70
CA TRP A 202 11.50 26.79 3.84
C TRP A 202 10.67 26.11 4.94
N GLN A 203 9.65 25.35 4.56
CA GLN A 203 8.87 24.57 5.51
C GLN A 203 9.69 23.46 6.17
N GLN A 204 10.49 22.72 5.40
CA GLN A 204 11.40 21.69 5.92
C GLN A 204 12.42 22.30 6.90
N TYR A 205 12.98 23.46 6.57
CA TYR A 205 13.88 24.20 7.46
C TYR A 205 13.19 24.61 8.78
N ARG A 206 11.94 25.09 8.71
CA ARG A 206 11.15 25.41 9.93
C ARG A 206 10.87 24.17 10.78
N CYS A 207 10.51 23.05 10.15
CA CYS A 207 10.32 21.77 10.85
C CYS A 207 11.60 21.33 11.56
N LEU A 208 12.75 21.39 10.87
CA LEU A 208 14.06 21.08 11.44
C LEU A 208 14.40 21.97 12.63
N ALA A 209 14.29 23.29 12.47
CA ALA A 209 14.61 24.24 13.53
C ALA A 209 13.69 24.08 14.74
N ALA A 210 12.40 23.81 14.51
CA ALA A 210 11.43 23.55 15.57
C ALA A 210 11.72 22.24 16.29
N PHE A 211 11.94 21.13 15.56
CA PHE A 211 12.26 19.84 16.15
C PHE A 211 13.49 19.95 17.06
N ARG A 212 14.58 20.55 16.56
CA ARG A 212 15.79 20.81 17.37
C ARG A 212 15.50 21.59 18.66
N LYS A 213 14.75 22.69 18.56
CA LYS A 213 14.41 23.55 19.71
C LYS A 213 13.51 22.83 20.72
N ASP A 214 12.54 22.08 20.22
CA ASP A 214 11.55 21.37 21.00
C ASP A 214 12.20 20.17 21.73
N THR A 215 13.06 19.41 21.04
CA THR A 215 13.91 18.36 21.64
C THR A 215 14.86 18.95 22.69
N ALA A 216 15.50 20.09 22.42
CA ALA A 216 16.36 20.75 23.41
C ALA A 216 15.60 21.14 24.69
N ARG A 217 14.33 21.58 24.56
CA ARG A 217 13.47 21.88 25.72
C ARG A 217 13.14 20.61 26.50
N LEU A 218 12.68 19.56 25.83
CA LEU A 218 12.36 18.27 26.44
C LEU A 218 13.53 17.73 27.29
N LEU A 219 14.74 17.77 26.73
CA LEU A 219 15.93 17.21 27.39
C LEU A 219 16.41 18.07 28.57
N ARG A 220 16.13 19.39 28.58
CA ARG A 220 16.37 20.23 29.77
C ARG A 220 15.42 19.88 30.91
N ASP A 221 14.18 19.52 30.60
CA ASP A 221 13.14 19.25 31.59
C ASP A 221 13.27 17.82 32.16
N ILE A 222 13.66 16.84 31.35
CA ILE A 222 13.82 15.42 31.77
C ILE A 222 15.23 15.13 32.30
N GLN A 223 16.26 15.79 31.75
CA GLN A 223 17.68 15.57 32.07
C GLN A 223 18.08 14.08 31.99
N PRO A 224 18.01 13.44 30.80
CA PRO A 224 18.43 12.05 30.66
C PRO A 224 19.95 11.90 30.79
N ALA A 225 20.36 10.76 31.34
CA ALA A 225 21.75 10.41 31.63
C ALA A 225 22.20 9.20 30.79
N ALA A 226 23.48 8.84 30.93
CA ALA A 226 24.00 7.61 30.35
C ALA A 226 23.26 6.38 30.90
N GLY A 227 22.82 5.50 30.00
CA GLY A 227 22.01 4.31 30.34
C GLY A 227 20.49 4.53 30.22
N ASP A 228 20.03 5.75 30.02
CA ASP A 228 18.64 6.04 29.64
C ASP A 228 18.43 5.82 28.14
N ILE A 229 17.20 5.50 27.75
CA ILE A 229 16.80 5.25 26.36
C ILE A 229 15.90 6.37 25.86
N ILE A 230 16.21 6.93 24.69
CA ILE A 230 15.29 7.79 23.93
C ILE A 230 14.87 7.04 22.67
N PHE A 231 13.58 6.75 22.55
CA PHE A 231 13.01 6.07 21.41
C PHE A 231 12.12 7.01 20.59
N VAL A 232 12.38 7.10 19.29
CA VAL A 232 11.60 7.89 18.32
C VAL A 232 10.99 6.91 17.32
N PRO A 233 9.72 6.47 17.52
CA PRO A 233 9.10 5.42 16.72
C PRO A 233 8.73 5.85 15.29
N THR A 234 8.79 7.15 15.00
CA THR A 234 8.49 7.71 13.68
C THR A 234 9.36 8.94 13.40
N LEU A 235 10.33 8.80 12.49
CA LEU A 235 11.14 9.94 12.01
C LEU A 235 11.45 9.89 10.52
N SER A 236 11.80 11.06 9.95
CA SER A 236 12.32 11.20 8.59
C SER A 236 13.78 11.69 8.61
N GLY A 237 14.36 11.86 7.43
CA GLY A 237 15.68 12.50 7.30
C GLY A 237 15.75 13.92 7.88
N ILE A 238 14.62 14.64 7.94
CA ILE A 238 14.56 16.02 8.46
C ILE A 238 14.76 16.04 9.98
N GLU A 239 14.04 15.20 10.72
CA GLU A 239 14.21 15.08 12.17
C GLU A 239 15.61 14.57 12.52
N LEU A 240 16.16 13.64 11.73
CA LEU A 240 17.54 13.17 11.91
C LEU A 240 18.56 14.31 11.78
N MET A 241 18.41 15.20 10.79
CA MET A 241 19.28 16.37 10.65
C MET A 241 19.15 17.33 11.84
N GLY A 242 17.92 17.59 12.31
CA GLY A 242 17.67 18.41 13.50
C GLY A 242 18.29 17.82 14.77
N LEU A 243 18.23 16.48 14.92
CA LEU A 243 18.88 15.75 16.00
C LEU A 243 20.41 15.85 15.92
N GLY A 244 21.00 15.66 14.73
CA GLY A 244 22.43 15.82 14.52
C GLY A 244 22.93 17.22 14.91
N ASP A 245 22.20 18.28 14.51
CA ASP A 245 22.54 19.66 14.88
C ASP A 245 22.44 19.93 16.39
N TYR A 246 21.56 19.20 17.08
CA TYR A 246 21.47 19.26 18.53
C TYR A 246 22.65 18.55 19.21
N LEU A 247 23.01 17.35 18.75
CA LEU A 247 24.00 16.48 19.39
C LEU A 247 25.45 16.87 19.11
N ARG A 248 25.74 17.54 17.99
CA ARG A 248 27.12 17.94 17.58
C ARG A 248 27.91 18.66 18.67
N THR A 249 27.26 19.46 19.51
CA THR A 249 27.91 20.28 20.55
C THR A 249 27.71 19.72 21.97
N ARG A 250 27.24 18.46 22.09
CA ARG A 250 26.89 17.85 23.37
C ARG A 250 27.79 16.66 23.67
N LYS A 251 28.04 16.44 24.96
CA LYS A 251 28.68 15.22 25.45
C LYS A 251 27.75 14.02 25.23
N PRO A 252 28.30 12.80 25.07
CA PRO A 252 27.51 11.58 25.02
C PRO A 252 26.62 11.45 26.26
N GLY A 253 25.43 10.87 26.11
CA GLY A 253 24.45 10.72 27.18
C GLY A 253 23.58 9.47 26.97
N PRO A 254 22.25 9.62 26.81
CA PRO A 254 21.37 8.48 26.56
C PRO A 254 21.62 7.83 25.20
N SER A 255 21.15 6.59 25.04
CA SER A 255 21.10 5.94 23.72
C SER A 255 19.87 6.41 22.94
N TRP A 256 20.06 6.70 21.67
CA TRP A 256 19.02 7.15 20.75
C TRP A 256 18.61 6.02 19.82
N HIS A 257 17.33 5.72 19.78
CA HIS A 257 16.77 4.63 19.00
C HIS A 257 15.77 5.21 17.99
N LEU A 258 16.11 5.14 16.71
CA LEU A 258 15.44 5.87 15.64
C LEU A 258 14.78 4.91 14.67
N LEU A 259 13.45 4.91 14.59
CA LEU A 259 12.66 4.02 13.73
C LEU A 259 12.14 4.72 12.46
N PHE A 260 12.58 4.24 11.30
CA PHE A 260 12.19 4.74 9.97
C PHE A 260 11.16 3.80 9.34
N ARG A 261 10.00 4.34 8.96
CA ARG A 261 8.83 3.57 8.48
C ARG A 261 8.41 3.88 7.05
N ARG A 262 9.23 4.64 6.32
CA ARG A 262 8.93 5.04 4.93
C ARG A 262 9.91 4.39 3.99
N ASP A 263 9.36 3.80 2.94
CA ASP A 263 10.10 3.40 1.75
C ASP A 263 10.77 4.61 1.10
N ILE A 264 11.99 4.39 0.63
CA ILE A 264 12.80 5.38 -0.06
C ILE A 264 12.97 5.01 -1.55
N TYR A 265 12.71 3.76 -1.90
CA TYR A 265 12.57 3.29 -3.27
C TYR A 265 11.14 2.81 -3.52
N PRO A 266 10.49 3.26 -4.62
CA PRO A 266 9.20 2.72 -5.02
C PRO A 266 9.36 1.30 -5.58
N GLY A 267 8.35 0.46 -5.39
CA GLY A 267 8.30 -0.86 -6.00
C GLY A 267 9.34 -1.85 -5.46
N ARG A 268 9.72 -2.80 -6.32
CA ARG A 268 10.47 -4.01 -5.97
C ARG A 268 11.97 -3.84 -6.03
N GLU A 269 12.70 -4.73 -5.35
CA GLU A 269 14.16 -4.76 -5.30
C GLU A 269 14.82 -4.73 -6.69
N THR A 270 14.29 -5.48 -7.64
CA THR A 270 14.78 -5.55 -9.02
C THR A 270 14.72 -4.19 -9.76
N ALA A 271 13.90 -3.26 -9.30
CA ALA A 271 13.76 -1.91 -9.88
C ALA A 271 14.63 -0.85 -9.19
N TRP A 272 15.14 -1.11 -7.97
CA TRP A 272 15.86 -0.10 -7.19
C TRP A 272 17.10 0.50 -7.87
N PRO A 273 17.94 -0.27 -8.62
CA PRO A 273 19.11 0.31 -9.28
C PRO A 273 18.78 1.45 -10.25
N ALA A 274 17.62 1.41 -10.89
CA ALA A 274 17.17 2.47 -11.82
C ALA A 274 16.69 3.74 -11.08
N GLU A 275 16.40 3.64 -9.79
CA GLU A 275 15.81 4.71 -8.97
C GLU A 275 16.80 5.37 -8.00
N GLU A 276 18.09 5.06 -8.15
CA GLU A 276 19.17 5.54 -7.27
C GLU A 276 19.25 7.08 -7.18
N TRP A 277 18.88 7.78 -8.25
CA TRP A 277 18.85 9.23 -8.30
C TRP A 277 17.89 9.86 -7.26
N ARG A 278 16.80 9.16 -6.89
CA ARG A 278 15.79 9.66 -5.95
C ARG A 278 16.31 9.80 -4.53
N VAL A 279 17.17 8.86 -4.13
CA VAL A 279 17.65 8.77 -2.75
C VAL A 279 18.92 9.58 -2.51
N GLN A 280 19.52 10.17 -3.54
CA GLN A 280 20.79 10.89 -3.41
C GLN A 280 20.71 12.06 -2.41
N GLY A 281 19.60 12.79 -2.41
CA GLY A 281 19.36 13.87 -1.43
C GLY A 281 19.31 13.35 0.01
N LEU A 282 18.64 12.21 0.23
CA LEU A 282 18.58 11.55 1.54
C LEU A 282 19.95 11.02 1.96
N ARG A 283 20.67 10.34 1.07
CA ARG A 283 22.05 9.84 1.30
C ARG A 283 22.97 10.98 1.74
N ASN A 284 22.97 12.09 1.01
CA ASN A 284 23.78 13.26 1.35
C ASN A 284 23.40 13.85 2.71
N SER A 285 22.10 13.90 3.01
CA SER A 285 21.59 14.38 4.31
C SER A 285 22.05 13.48 5.47
N MET A 286 22.01 12.16 5.28
CA MET A 286 22.49 11.19 6.26
C MET A 286 24.01 11.27 6.45
N LEU A 287 24.79 11.41 5.38
CA LEU A 287 26.26 11.56 5.44
C LEU A 287 26.64 12.82 6.23
N ALA A 288 25.97 13.94 5.96
CA ALA A 288 26.16 15.17 6.73
C ALA A 288 25.81 14.97 8.22
N GLY A 289 24.75 14.20 8.50
CA GLY A 289 24.35 13.81 9.86
C GLY A 289 25.36 12.92 10.58
N ALA A 290 25.98 11.96 9.89
CA ALA A 290 26.89 10.98 10.51
C ALA A 290 28.06 11.64 11.26
N SER A 291 28.65 12.68 10.67
CA SER A 291 29.71 13.46 11.32
C SER A 291 29.26 14.13 12.63
N LYS A 292 27.99 14.56 12.68
CA LYS A 292 27.39 15.27 13.83
C LYS A 292 26.98 14.34 14.96
N LEU A 293 26.73 13.07 14.65
CA LEU A 293 26.35 12.04 15.62
C LEU A 293 27.55 11.29 16.20
N LYS A 294 28.76 11.54 15.70
CA LYS A 294 29.98 10.87 16.14
C LYS A 294 30.17 11.00 17.66
N GLY A 295 30.37 9.86 18.33
CA GLY A 295 30.54 9.77 19.79
C GLY A 295 29.25 9.55 20.59
N HIS A 296 28.07 9.63 19.96
CA HIS A 296 26.79 9.29 20.58
C HIS A 296 26.38 7.86 20.25
N ASP A 297 25.65 7.18 21.15
CA ASP A 297 25.00 5.89 20.85
C ASP A 297 23.69 6.17 20.11
N VAL A 298 23.72 6.01 18.78
CA VAL A 298 22.55 6.19 17.91
C VAL A 298 22.35 4.94 17.08
N ARG A 299 21.17 4.33 17.21
CA ARG A 299 20.80 3.07 16.56
C ARG A 299 19.62 3.30 15.64
N PHE A 300 19.71 2.70 14.46
CA PHE A 300 18.79 2.91 13.35
C PHE A 300 17.99 1.66 13.10
N TYR A 301 16.68 1.83 12.98
CA TYR A 301 15.75 0.72 12.88
C TYR A 301 14.73 0.95 11.77
N THR A 302 14.17 -0.15 11.27
CA THR A 302 12.94 -0.19 10.47
C THR A 302 12.02 -1.25 11.04
N ASP A 303 10.79 -1.33 10.53
CA ASP A 303 9.79 -2.32 10.92
C ASP A 303 9.62 -3.48 9.91
N THR A 304 10.38 -3.45 8.81
CA THR A 304 10.44 -4.56 7.82
C THR A 304 11.87 -4.77 7.32
N ASP A 305 12.17 -6.01 6.91
CA ASP A 305 13.46 -6.38 6.34
C ASP A 305 13.69 -5.68 4.99
N GLU A 306 12.65 -5.47 4.20
CA GLU A 306 12.70 -4.76 2.94
C GLU A 306 13.07 -3.29 3.14
N LEU A 307 12.52 -2.63 4.16
CA LEU A 307 12.95 -1.28 4.52
C LEU A 307 14.39 -1.29 5.04
N THR A 308 14.78 -2.27 5.87
CA THR A 308 16.18 -2.42 6.32
C THR A 308 17.11 -2.50 5.13
N ALA A 309 16.79 -3.33 4.13
CA ALA A 309 17.57 -3.48 2.90
C ALA A 309 17.66 -2.16 2.12
N GLN A 310 16.54 -1.44 1.95
CA GLN A 310 16.53 -0.14 1.28
C GLN A 310 17.43 0.88 1.99
N TYR A 311 17.30 1.05 3.31
CA TYR A 311 18.11 2.02 4.05
C TYR A 311 19.60 1.61 4.12
N ASN A 312 19.91 0.32 4.25
CA ASN A 312 21.29 -0.17 4.23
C ASN A 312 21.97 0.03 2.86
N ARG A 313 21.20 0.01 1.76
CA ARG A 313 21.70 0.36 0.42
C ARG A 313 22.25 1.80 0.33
N LEU A 314 21.83 2.70 1.22
CA LEU A 314 22.40 4.05 1.27
C LEU A 314 23.89 4.02 1.66
N GLY A 315 24.35 3.00 2.40
CA GLY A 315 25.74 2.83 2.79
C GLY A 315 26.23 3.83 3.86
N VAL A 316 25.31 4.44 4.62
CA VAL A 316 25.64 5.50 5.59
C VAL A 316 25.57 5.03 7.04
N PHE A 317 24.46 4.39 7.42
CA PHE A 317 24.25 3.82 8.75
C PHE A 317 23.83 2.35 8.62
N SER A 318 24.04 1.57 9.68
CA SER A 318 23.54 0.20 9.77
C SER A 318 22.15 0.20 10.40
N PHE A 319 21.16 -0.20 9.61
CA PHE A 319 19.77 -0.39 10.01
C PHE A 319 19.51 -1.85 10.38
N ARG A 320 18.62 -2.06 11.34
CA ARG A 320 18.10 -3.38 11.74
C ARG A 320 16.58 -3.36 11.83
N THR A 321 15.95 -4.47 11.47
CA THR A 321 14.51 -4.64 11.64
C THR A 321 14.19 -4.89 13.12
N VAL A 322 13.13 -4.27 13.65
CA VAL A 322 12.65 -4.50 15.02
C VAL A 322 11.18 -4.91 15.06
N PRO A 323 10.74 -5.59 16.13
CA PRO A 323 9.36 -6.00 16.29
C PRO A 323 8.36 -4.83 16.31
N ILE A 324 7.20 -5.09 15.71
CA ILE A 324 6.00 -4.25 15.83
C ILE A 324 5.28 -4.57 17.16
N PRO A 325 5.07 -3.60 18.07
CA PRO A 325 4.77 -3.85 19.49
C PRO A 325 3.28 -3.79 19.90
N HIS A 326 2.40 -3.20 19.10
CA HIS A 326 0.99 -3.02 19.45
C HIS A 326 0.22 -4.27 19.06
N THR A 327 0.12 -5.19 20.01
CA THR A 327 -0.50 -6.51 19.80
C THR A 327 -1.48 -6.79 20.91
N HIS A 328 -2.54 -7.52 20.59
CA HIS A 328 -3.58 -7.87 21.54
C HIS A 328 -3.55 -9.37 21.82
N THR A 329 -3.75 -9.73 23.08
CA THR A 329 -3.97 -11.14 23.43
C THR A 329 -5.25 -11.63 22.78
N PRO A 330 -5.23 -12.80 22.09
CA PRO A 330 -6.43 -13.40 21.55
C PRO A 330 -7.52 -13.59 22.61
N ARG A 331 -8.78 -13.41 22.23
CA ARG A 331 -9.90 -13.89 23.05
C ARG A 331 -9.89 -15.43 23.08
N PRO A 332 -10.29 -16.07 24.19
CA PRO A 332 -10.51 -17.51 24.23
C PRO A 332 -11.45 -17.97 23.10
N GLU A 333 -11.23 -19.19 22.64
CA GLU A 333 -12.02 -19.82 21.59
C GLU A 333 -13.51 -19.83 21.96
N GLN A 334 -14.31 -19.20 21.11
CA GLN A 334 -15.75 -19.32 21.13
C GLN A 334 -16.19 -19.70 19.73
N ALA A 335 -17.00 -20.76 19.63
CA ALA A 335 -17.67 -21.08 18.38
C ALA A 335 -18.52 -19.87 17.94
N PRO A 336 -18.52 -19.49 16.66
CA PRO A 336 -19.34 -18.39 16.19
C PRO A 336 -20.82 -18.66 16.50
N SER A 337 -21.45 -17.80 17.31
CA SER A 337 -22.90 -17.83 17.53
C SER A 337 -23.56 -16.91 16.49
N GLY A 338 -23.67 -17.38 15.24
CA GLY A 338 -24.28 -16.63 14.13
C GLY A 338 -23.38 -16.49 12.90
N PRO A 339 -23.68 -15.54 11.99
CA PRO A 339 -22.91 -15.32 10.76
C PRO A 339 -21.43 -15.05 11.07
N LEU A 340 -20.54 -15.57 10.23
CA LEU A 340 -19.11 -15.27 10.32
C LEU A 340 -18.90 -13.78 10.09
N ARG A 341 -18.20 -13.12 11.02
CA ARG A 341 -18.00 -11.67 10.96
C ARG A 341 -16.73 -11.34 10.20
N VAL A 342 -16.89 -10.82 8.99
CA VAL A 342 -15.82 -10.23 8.19
C VAL A 342 -15.64 -8.79 8.64
N ILE A 343 -14.43 -8.43 9.07
CA ILE A 343 -14.10 -7.08 9.50
C ILE A 343 -13.18 -6.39 8.49
N TYR A 344 -13.31 -5.08 8.42
CA TYR A 344 -12.31 -4.20 7.82
C TYR A 344 -11.91 -3.18 8.89
N VAL A 345 -10.63 -3.21 9.27
CA VAL A 345 -10.09 -2.39 10.35
C VAL A 345 -9.06 -1.44 9.76
N GLY A 346 -9.17 -0.17 10.11
CA GLY A 346 -8.45 0.95 9.48
C GLY A 346 -9.41 1.97 8.89
N ASP A 347 -8.98 3.21 8.82
CA ASP A 347 -9.73 4.28 8.17
C ASP A 347 -9.97 4.02 6.67
N ALA A 348 -11.07 4.59 6.16
CA ALA A 348 -11.47 4.47 4.78
C ALA A 348 -10.52 5.25 3.87
N ARG A 349 -9.65 4.52 3.15
CA ARG A 349 -8.64 5.05 2.23
C ARG A 349 -8.56 4.20 0.97
N ARG A 350 -8.21 4.81 -0.16
CA ARG A 350 -7.95 4.10 -1.42
C ARG A 350 -6.77 3.13 -1.27
N GLU A 351 -5.68 3.60 -0.65
CA GLU A 351 -4.45 2.82 -0.40
C GLU A 351 -4.72 1.51 0.36
N LYS A 352 -5.69 1.51 1.27
CA LYS A 352 -6.07 0.34 2.07
C LYS A 352 -7.14 -0.55 1.40
N GLY A 353 -7.55 -0.21 0.18
CA GLY A 353 -8.50 -1.01 -0.59
C GLY A 353 -9.97 -0.82 -0.21
N TYR A 354 -10.32 0.21 0.55
CA TYR A 354 -11.71 0.44 0.97
C TYR A 354 -12.70 0.50 -0.21
N HIS A 355 -12.22 1.00 -1.35
CA HIS A 355 -12.98 1.09 -2.61
C HIS A 355 -13.33 -0.26 -3.25
N LEU A 356 -12.71 -1.36 -2.84
CA LEU A 356 -12.96 -2.70 -3.37
C LEU A 356 -14.08 -3.43 -2.62
N ILE A 357 -14.45 -2.97 -1.42
CA ILE A 357 -15.40 -3.64 -0.54
C ILE A 357 -16.85 -3.64 -1.07
N PRO A 358 -17.39 -2.57 -1.69
CA PRO A 358 -18.76 -2.58 -2.19
C PRO A 358 -19.02 -3.72 -3.18
N HIS A 359 -18.14 -3.86 -4.18
CA HIS A 359 -18.26 -4.91 -5.20
C HIS A 359 -18.07 -6.31 -4.61
N LEU A 360 -17.15 -6.45 -3.65
CA LEU A 360 -16.97 -7.69 -2.89
C LEU A 360 -18.26 -8.12 -2.18
N ILE A 361 -18.97 -7.19 -1.53
CA ILE A 361 -20.23 -7.46 -0.85
C ILE A 361 -21.32 -7.88 -1.85
N GLU A 362 -21.37 -7.24 -3.02
CA GLU A 362 -22.29 -7.63 -4.10
C GLU A 362 -22.02 -9.06 -4.60
N ASP A 363 -20.75 -9.41 -4.82
CA ASP A 363 -20.33 -10.75 -5.26
C ASP A 363 -20.64 -11.85 -4.24
N LEU A 364 -20.79 -11.51 -2.95
CA LEU A 364 -21.15 -12.43 -1.87
C LEU A 364 -22.63 -12.39 -1.49
N TRP A 365 -23.44 -11.54 -2.14
CA TRP A 365 -24.78 -11.20 -1.67
C TRP A 365 -25.70 -12.42 -1.54
N GLU A 366 -25.91 -13.13 -2.64
CA GLU A 366 -26.87 -14.24 -2.72
C GLU A 366 -26.46 -15.42 -1.83
N ASP A 367 -25.19 -15.84 -1.91
CA ASP A 367 -24.75 -17.10 -1.31
C ASP A 367 -24.37 -16.97 0.17
N TYR A 368 -23.99 -15.78 0.64
CA TYR A 368 -23.40 -15.59 1.99
C TYR A 368 -24.11 -14.55 2.84
N ILE A 369 -24.53 -13.42 2.26
CA ILE A 369 -25.11 -12.32 3.04
C ILE A 369 -26.61 -12.56 3.24
N ALA A 370 -27.33 -12.85 2.16
CA ALA A 370 -28.77 -13.12 2.19
C ALA A 370 -29.09 -14.41 2.95
N THR A 371 -28.21 -15.41 2.89
CA THR A 371 -28.33 -16.68 3.63
C THR A 371 -27.91 -16.58 5.10
N GLY A 372 -27.35 -15.44 5.54
CA GLY A 372 -26.89 -15.25 6.91
C GLY A 372 -25.64 -16.06 7.27
N ARG A 373 -24.82 -16.46 6.29
CA ARG A 373 -23.53 -17.13 6.54
C ARG A 373 -22.42 -16.14 6.87
N ALA A 374 -22.50 -14.90 6.37
CA ALA A 374 -21.51 -13.85 6.59
C ALA A 374 -22.15 -12.51 6.98
N SER A 375 -21.44 -11.74 7.81
CA SER A 375 -21.76 -10.36 8.17
C SER A 375 -20.50 -9.49 8.05
N PHE A 376 -20.66 -8.21 7.74
CA PHE A 376 -19.60 -7.24 7.56
C PHE A 376 -19.66 -6.14 8.62
N ARG A 377 -18.53 -5.89 9.28
CA ARG A 377 -18.38 -4.77 10.21
C ARG A 377 -17.17 -3.94 9.82
N LEU A 378 -17.43 -2.75 9.28
CA LEU A 378 -16.44 -1.99 8.54
C LEU A 378 -16.14 -0.66 9.23
N GLN A 379 -14.87 -0.41 9.53
CA GLN A 379 -14.43 0.94 9.89
C GLN A 379 -14.49 1.84 8.65
N SER A 380 -15.26 2.93 8.75
CA SER A 380 -15.65 3.79 7.62
C SER A 380 -15.43 5.29 7.89
N ASN A 381 -14.70 5.64 8.95
CA ASN A 381 -14.25 7.01 9.17
C ASN A 381 -13.16 7.38 8.17
N PHE A 382 -13.12 8.64 7.74
CA PHE A 382 -12.08 9.11 6.82
C PHE A 382 -10.80 9.50 7.57
N ASN A 383 -9.69 9.43 6.83
CA ASN A 383 -8.37 9.90 7.25
C ASN A 383 -8.22 11.42 7.17
N ILE A 384 -8.94 12.03 6.23
CA ILE A 384 -9.00 13.48 6.01
C ILE A 384 -10.46 13.95 6.10
N PRO A 385 -10.73 15.21 6.50
CA PRO A 385 -12.10 15.67 6.75
C PRO A 385 -13.09 15.44 5.60
N GLN A 386 -12.63 15.48 4.35
CA GLN A 386 -13.48 15.30 3.17
C GLN A 386 -13.48 13.87 2.60
N GLY A 387 -12.61 12.99 3.11
CA GLY A 387 -12.32 11.70 2.49
C GLY A 387 -11.64 11.82 1.13
N GLU A 388 -11.01 10.72 0.71
CA GLU A 388 -10.53 10.55 -0.65
C GLU A 388 -11.71 10.29 -1.60
N PRO A 389 -11.69 10.77 -2.86
CA PRO A 389 -12.82 10.62 -3.78
C PRO A 389 -13.38 9.20 -3.88
N GLU A 390 -12.51 8.21 -4.07
CA GLU A 390 -12.87 6.80 -4.19
C GLU A 390 -13.43 6.23 -2.88
N ALA A 391 -12.91 6.67 -1.73
CA ALA A 391 -13.40 6.26 -0.43
C ALA A 391 -14.79 6.83 -0.13
N VAL A 392 -15.07 8.06 -0.58
CA VAL A 392 -16.39 8.69 -0.45
C VAL A 392 -17.43 7.95 -1.28
N ILE A 393 -17.11 7.65 -2.54
CA ILE A 393 -18.00 6.89 -3.44
C ILE A 393 -18.29 5.51 -2.86
N ALA A 394 -17.24 4.79 -2.43
CA ALA A 394 -17.39 3.47 -1.84
C ALA A 394 -18.23 3.49 -0.56
N ARG A 395 -18.08 4.51 0.30
CA ARG A 395 -18.89 4.62 1.51
C ARG A 395 -20.37 4.84 1.20
N GLU A 396 -20.70 5.61 0.17
CA GLU A 396 -22.10 5.79 -0.27
C GLU A 396 -22.70 4.48 -0.80
N GLN A 397 -21.95 3.72 -1.59
CA GLN A 397 -22.40 2.39 -2.06
C GLN A 397 -22.60 1.43 -0.89
N LEU A 398 -21.67 1.39 0.06
CA LEU A 398 -21.79 0.58 1.27
C LEU A 398 -22.98 1.01 2.13
N ASP A 399 -23.31 2.30 2.18
CA ASP A 399 -24.49 2.80 2.88
C ASP A 399 -25.78 2.27 2.26
N GLN A 400 -25.86 2.19 0.93
CA GLN A 400 -27.00 1.60 0.23
C GLN A 400 -27.13 0.10 0.52
N LEU A 401 -26.01 -0.63 0.52
CA LEU A 401 -25.97 -2.06 0.87
C LEU A 401 -26.35 -2.28 2.35
N ALA A 402 -25.86 -1.45 3.26
CA ALA A 402 -26.20 -1.50 4.68
C ALA A 402 -27.68 -1.25 4.95
N ARG A 403 -28.34 -0.35 4.20
CA ARG A 403 -29.80 -0.15 4.30
C ARG A 403 -30.59 -1.37 3.82
N ARG A 404 -30.07 -2.11 2.84
CA ARG A 404 -30.69 -3.35 2.33
C ARG A 404 -30.57 -4.51 3.32
N ALA A 405 -29.48 -4.59 4.09
CA ALA A 405 -29.23 -5.66 5.06
C ALA A 405 -28.63 -5.12 6.37
N PRO A 406 -29.39 -4.35 7.18
CA PRO A 406 -28.85 -3.67 8.36
C PRO A 406 -28.40 -4.61 9.48
N SER A 407 -28.90 -5.85 9.51
CA SER A 407 -28.43 -6.90 10.43
C SER A 407 -27.12 -7.55 9.99
N SER A 408 -26.75 -7.44 8.71
CA SER A 408 -25.58 -8.11 8.14
C SER A 408 -24.45 -7.15 7.79
N ILE A 409 -24.69 -5.84 7.63
CA ILE A 409 -23.67 -4.87 7.23
C ILE A 409 -23.72 -3.63 8.14
N GLU A 410 -22.65 -3.40 8.91
CA GLU A 410 -22.50 -2.27 9.83
C GLU A 410 -21.31 -1.39 9.43
N LEU A 411 -21.55 -0.08 9.32
CA LEU A 411 -20.51 0.92 9.00
C LEU A 411 -20.21 1.81 10.22
N LEU A 412 -18.98 1.75 10.71
CA LEU A 412 -18.48 2.54 11.83
C LEU A 412 -17.85 3.84 11.29
N LYS A 413 -18.68 4.87 11.10
CA LYS A 413 -18.29 6.11 10.40
C LYS A 413 -17.53 7.12 11.26
N GLN A 414 -17.51 6.93 12.58
CA GLN A 414 -16.85 7.82 13.52
C GLN A 414 -15.45 7.28 13.87
N PRO A 415 -14.46 8.16 14.11
CA PRO A 415 -13.19 7.74 14.71
C PRO A 415 -13.44 7.00 16.03
N MET A 416 -12.73 5.89 16.23
CA MET A 416 -12.89 5.04 17.41
C MET A 416 -11.85 5.35 18.48
N THR A 417 -12.19 5.07 19.74
CA THR A 417 -11.21 4.94 20.83
C THR A 417 -10.43 3.63 20.69
N SER A 418 -9.28 3.49 21.38
CA SER A 418 -8.50 2.25 21.38
C SER A 418 -9.31 1.03 21.85
N GLU A 419 -10.14 1.16 22.88
CA GLU A 419 -10.99 0.06 23.34
C GLU A 419 -12.08 -0.32 22.32
N GLN A 420 -12.68 0.66 21.65
CA GLN A 420 -13.65 0.40 20.56
C GLN A 420 -12.99 -0.29 19.38
N TYR A 421 -11.79 0.17 19.00
CA TYR A 421 -10.98 -0.40 17.94
C TYR A 421 -10.58 -1.85 18.25
N LYS A 422 -10.03 -2.10 19.44
CA LYS A 422 -9.69 -3.45 19.94
C LYS A 422 -10.90 -4.36 19.95
N THR A 423 -12.04 -3.86 20.42
CA THR A 423 -13.31 -4.61 20.43
C THR A 423 -13.74 -4.97 19.01
N LEU A 424 -13.63 -4.05 18.05
CA LEU A 424 -13.92 -4.33 16.64
C LEU A 424 -13.00 -5.43 16.11
N LEU A 425 -11.69 -5.26 16.25
CA LEU A 425 -10.69 -6.20 15.77
C LEU A 425 -10.93 -7.61 16.33
N LEU A 426 -11.01 -7.74 17.65
CA LEU A 426 -11.18 -9.03 18.33
C LEU A 426 -12.58 -9.64 18.13
N SER A 427 -13.53 -8.90 17.54
CA SER A 427 -14.84 -9.43 17.17
C SER A 427 -14.86 -10.10 15.80
N GLY A 428 -13.82 -9.93 14.99
CA GLY A 428 -13.75 -10.47 13.63
C GLY A 428 -13.42 -11.96 13.58
N SER A 429 -14.13 -12.67 12.71
CA SER A 429 -13.82 -14.04 12.30
C SER A 429 -12.78 -14.07 11.17
N ILE A 430 -12.76 -13.04 10.32
CA ILE A 430 -11.83 -12.84 9.18
C ILE A 430 -11.56 -11.34 9.06
N ASN A 431 -10.32 -10.92 8.81
CA ASN A 431 -9.98 -9.51 8.56
C ASN A 431 -9.55 -9.24 7.11
N LEU A 432 -10.10 -8.19 6.51
CA LEU A 432 -9.79 -7.74 5.16
C LEU A 432 -8.67 -6.70 5.17
N LEU A 433 -7.57 -7.01 4.50
CA LEU A 433 -6.40 -6.14 4.36
C LEU A 433 -6.09 -5.95 2.88
N LEU A 434 -7.01 -5.30 2.17
CA LEU A 434 -7.04 -5.20 0.69
C LEU A 434 -6.06 -4.15 0.13
N TYR A 435 -4.86 -4.11 0.68
CA TYR A 435 -3.95 -2.98 0.52
C TYR A 435 -3.38 -2.89 -0.90
N ASP A 436 -2.93 -1.70 -1.27
CA ASP A 436 -2.22 -1.46 -2.53
C ASP A 436 -0.88 -2.20 -2.54
N SER A 437 -0.70 -3.11 -3.50
CA SER A 437 0.46 -4.00 -3.54
C SER A 437 1.77 -3.29 -3.85
N ALA A 438 1.73 -2.16 -4.58
CA ALA A 438 2.92 -1.38 -4.88
C ALA A 438 3.43 -0.65 -3.64
N ASN A 439 2.53 -0.05 -2.84
CA ASN A 439 2.88 0.64 -1.61
C ASN A 439 3.34 -0.32 -0.49
N TYR A 440 2.67 -1.47 -0.37
CA TYR A 440 2.94 -2.44 0.70
C TYR A 440 3.93 -3.55 0.29
N TYR A 441 4.71 -3.34 -0.77
CA TYR A 441 5.84 -4.23 -1.07
C TYR A 441 6.85 -4.25 0.09
N SER A 442 7.21 -3.08 0.63
CA SER A 442 8.16 -2.92 1.73
C SER A 442 7.56 -2.35 3.01
N ARG A 443 6.39 -1.71 2.98
CA ARG A 443 5.75 -1.14 4.18
C ARG A 443 5.13 -2.21 5.06
N SER A 444 5.24 -2.02 6.37
CA SER A 444 4.56 -2.85 7.35
C SER A 444 3.08 -2.51 7.48
N SER A 445 2.31 -3.42 8.08
CA SER A 445 0.93 -3.17 8.52
C SER A 445 0.78 -3.58 9.98
N GLY A 446 0.53 -2.61 10.86
CA GLY A 446 0.19 -2.85 12.26
C GLY A 446 -1.02 -3.76 12.43
N ILE A 447 -2.08 -3.48 11.65
CA ILE A 447 -3.34 -4.23 11.68
C ILE A 447 -3.14 -5.70 11.29
N LEU A 448 -2.21 -6.00 10.36
CA LEU A 448 -1.83 -7.38 10.05
C LEU A 448 -1.23 -8.06 11.27
N VAL A 449 -0.25 -7.41 11.92
CA VAL A 449 0.41 -7.97 13.11
C VAL A 449 -0.60 -8.22 14.22
N GLU A 450 -1.50 -7.27 14.46
CA GLU A 450 -2.58 -7.42 15.44
C GLU A 450 -3.51 -8.58 15.10
N SER A 451 -3.89 -8.75 13.83
CA SER A 451 -4.76 -9.84 13.38
C SER A 451 -4.08 -11.20 13.53
N LEU A 452 -2.85 -11.33 13.07
CA LEU A 452 -2.08 -12.58 13.14
C LEU A 452 -1.74 -12.94 14.59
N THR A 453 -1.41 -11.96 15.44
CA THR A 453 -1.20 -12.22 16.88
C THR A 453 -2.49 -12.58 17.62
N ALA A 454 -3.63 -12.04 17.19
CA ALA A 454 -4.96 -12.42 17.67
C ALA A 454 -5.43 -13.78 17.13
N GLY A 455 -4.73 -14.40 16.18
CA GLY A 455 -5.13 -15.65 15.54
C GLY A 455 -6.35 -15.49 14.61
N ILE A 456 -6.54 -14.30 14.04
CA ILE A 456 -7.61 -13.98 13.10
C ILE A 456 -7.11 -14.24 11.67
N PRO A 457 -7.79 -15.08 10.88
CA PRO A 457 -7.49 -15.26 9.47
C PRO A 457 -7.58 -13.95 8.68
N VAL A 458 -6.65 -13.78 7.73
CA VAL A 458 -6.54 -12.54 6.93
C VAL A 458 -6.67 -12.80 5.43
N LEU A 459 -7.23 -11.83 4.71
CA LEU A 459 -7.18 -11.74 3.25
C LEU A 459 -6.32 -10.55 2.84
N VAL A 460 -5.20 -10.82 2.18
CA VAL A 460 -4.16 -9.82 1.84
C VAL A 460 -3.82 -9.86 0.34
N PRO A 461 -3.24 -8.80 -0.24
CA PRO A 461 -2.62 -8.87 -1.56
C PRO A 461 -1.37 -9.77 -1.55
N ALA A 462 -1.24 -10.60 -2.59
CA ALA A 462 -0.05 -11.39 -2.85
C ALA A 462 1.15 -10.51 -3.22
N ALA A 463 2.35 -11.07 -3.02
CA ALA A 463 3.63 -10.43 -3.33
C ALA A 463 3.82 -9.06 -2.65
N THR A 464 3.33 -8.95 -1.41
CA THR A 464 3.52 -7.80 -0.52
C THR A 464 4.20 -8.26 0.75
N TRP A 465 4.68 -7.32 1.56
CA TRP A 465 5.12 -7.64 2.91
C TRP A 465 4.04 -8.44 3.67
N LEU A 466 2.75 -8.11 3.49
CA LEU A 466 1.66 -8.76 4.21
C LEU A 466 1.58 -10.27 3.95
N SER A 467 1.60 -10.71 2.69
CA SER A 467 1.51 -12.13 2.35
C SER A 467 2.76 -12.92 2.74
N ARG A 468 3.95 -12.29 2.71
CA ARG A 468 5.21 -12.94 3.13
C ARG A 468 5.20 -13.33 4.60
N GLN A 469 4.48 -12.59 5.46
CA GLN A 469 4.52 -12.83 6.91
C GLN A 469 4.03 -14.23 7.30
N PHE A 470 3.11 -14.81 6.54
CA PHE A 470 2.59 -16.16 6.77
C PHE A 470 2.88 -17.13 5.61
N ALA A 471 3.67 -16.73 4.61
CA ALA A 471 3.97 -17.55 3.43
C ALA A 471 4.63 -18.90 3.77
N HIS A 472 5.45 -18.97 4.82
CA HIS A 472 6.03 -20.23 5.29
C HIS A 472 4.95 -21.22 5.76
N ALA A 473 3.96 -20.75 6.53
CA ALA A 473 2.85 -21.59 6.98
C ALA A 473 2.03 -22.11 5.79
N VAL A 474 1.83 -21.29 4.76
CA VAL A 474 1.18 -21.69 3.51
C VAL A 474 2.00 -22.72 2.76
N LEU A 475 3.31 -22.52 2.64
CA LEU A 475 4.21 -23.44 1.94
C LEU A 475 4.23 -24.82 2.61
N ASP A 476 4.39 -24.87 3.94
CA ASP A 476 4.37 -26.13 4.70
C ASP A 476 3.04 -26.86 4.54
N TYR A 477 1.93 -26.11 4.61
CA TYR A 477 0.61 -26.67 4.41
C TYR A 477 0.44 -27.26 3.00
N ARG A 478 0.89 -26.54 1.96
CA ARG A 478 0.85 -27.03 0.57
C ARG A 478 1.76 -28.23 0.32
N LYS A 479 2.92 -28.32 1.00
CA LYS A 479 3.75 -29.53 1.00
C LYS A 479 3.01 -30.73 1.58
N ASN A 480 2.24 -30.53 2.64
CA ASN A 480 1.41 -31.59 3.23
C ASN A 480 0.24 -31.97 2.31
N LEU A 481 -0.46 -31.00 1.72
CA LEU A 481 -1.50 -31.27 0.72
C LEU A 481 -0.97 -32.11 -0.44
N ARG A 482 0.24 -31.80 -0.94
CA ARG A 482 0.89 -32.58 -2.00
C ARG A 482 1.08 -34.05 -1.63
N ARG A 483 1.27 -34.36 -0.34
CA ARG A 483 1.44 -35.73 0.18
C ARG A 483 0.10 -36.43 0.43
N GLU A 484 -0.92 -35.68 0.86
CA GLU A 484 -2.24 -36.20 1.22
C GLU A 484 -3.16 -36.41 0.01
N MET A 485 -3.06 -35.53 -0.99
CA MET A 485 -3.84 -35.64 -2.22
C MET A 485 -3.36 -36.81 -3.09
N LYS A 486 -4.29 -37.48 -3.77
CA LYS A 486 -3.97 -38.56 -4.69
C LYS A 486 -3.27 -38.00 -5.93
N LEU A 487 -2.00 -38.34 -6.11
CA LEU A 487 -1.26 -38.02 -7.33
C LEU A 487 -1.78 -38.85 -8.51
N LEU A 488 -2.30 -38.19 -9.54
CA LEU A 488 -2.75 -38.83 -10.77
C LEU A 488 -1.65 -38.83 -11.83
N ARG A 489 -0.92 -37.71 -11.95
CA ARG A 489 0.18 -37.55 -12.90
C ARG A 489 1.16 -36.49 -12.42
N ARG A 490 2.45 -36.74 -12.63
CA ARG A 490 3.53 -35.76 -12.48
C ARG A 490 4.18 -35.50 -13.83
N TYR A 491 4.56 -34.25 -14.05
CA TYR A 491 5.47 -33.84 -15.12
C TYR A 491 6.67 -33.14 -14.51
N CYS A 492 7.87 -33.60 -14.85
CA CYS A 492 9.11 -32.94 -14.47
C CYS A 492 9.63 -32.06 -15.62
N LEU A 493 10.46 -31.05 -15.30
CA LEU A 493 11.02 -30.10 -16.26
C LEU A 493 11.52 -30.74 -17.59
N PRO A 494 12.31 -31.83 -17.58
CA PRO A 494 12.81 -32.45 -18.82
C PRO A 494 11.74 -33.15 -19.67
N GLU A 495 10.61 -33.54 -19.06
CA GLU A 495 9.51 -34.25 -19.73
C GLU A 495 8.59 -33.27 -20.48
N MET A 496 8.72 -31.99 -20.22
CA MET A 496 7.87 -30.94 -20.75
C MET A 496 8.56 -30.20 -21.90
N ARG A 497 7.84 -30.02 -23.01
CA ARG A 497 8.36 -29.25 -24.15
C ARG A 497 8.14 -27.75 -23.96
N TRP A 498 9.08 -27.12 -23.27
CA TRP A 498 9.11 -25.66 -23.09
C TRP A 498 9.62 -24.94 -24.33
N LYS A 499 8.92 -23.89 -24.74
CA LYS A 499 9.18 -23.08 -25.92
C LYS A 499 9.27 -21.60 -25.57
N VAL A 500 10.00 -20.84 -26.36
CA VAL A 500 10.06 -19.38 -26.22
C VAL A 500 8.86 -18.74 -26.93
N HIS A 501 8.17 -17.82 -26.26
CA HIS A 501 7.10 -17.03 -26.85
C HIS A 501 7.68 -16.11 -27.94
N GLY A 502 7.07 -16.10 -29.12
CA GLY A 502 7.62 -15.43 -30.31
C GLY A 502 8.61 -16.28 -31.13
N ASN A 503 9.25 -17.30 -30.53
CA ASN A 503 10.12 -18.23 -31.25
C ASN A 503 9.86 -19.71 -30.87
N PRO A 504 8.80 -20.35 -31.41
CA PRO A 504 8.36 -21.69 -30.97
C PRO A 504 9.33 -22.84 -31.30
N ARG A 505 10.37 -22.59 -32.10
CA ARG A 505 11.41 -23.58 -32.44
C ARG A 505 12.53 -23.63 -31.41
N GLU A 506 12.69 -22.55 -30.65
CA GLU A 506 13.71 -22.42 -29.62
C GLU A 506 13.26 -23.10 -28.31
N SER A 507 14.15 -23.89 -27.73
CA SER A 507 13.97 -24.46 -26.40
C SER A 507 14.19 -23.35 -25.36
N ALA A 508 13.25 -23.20 -24.44
CA ALA A 508 13.43 -22.31 -23.29
C ALA A 508 14.22 -22.98 -22.15
N VAL A 509 14.60 -24.25 -22.30
CA VAL A 509 15.41 -24.98 -21.33
C VAL A 509 16.86 -25.02 -21.80
N ALA A 510 17.77 -24.52 -20.96
CA ALA A 510 19.21 -24.53 -21.16
C ALA A 510 19.91 -25.06 -19.90
N ALA A 511 20.85 -25.99 -20.06
CA ALA A 511 21.59 -26.61 -18.95
C ALA A 511 20.71 -27.17 -17.80
N GLY A 512 19.50 -27.66 -18.13
CA GLY A 512 18.55 -28.19 -17.14
C GLY A 512 17.72 -27.13 -16.41
N GLU A 513 17.79 -25.88 -16.84
CA GLU A 513 17.08 -24.74 -16.25
C GLU A 513 16.11 -24.12 -17.25
N LEU A 514 14.94 -23.71 -16.77
CA LEU A 514 14.01 -22.90 -17.54
C LEU A 514 14.45 -21.43 -17.48
N ILE A 515 14.82 -20.90 -18.64
CA ILE A 515 15.22 -19.51 -18.81
C ILE A 515 14.09 -18.74 -19.46
N ALA A 516 13.69 -17.62 -18.85
CA ALA A 516 12.65 -16.75 -19.41
C ALA A 516 12.90 -15.28 -19.08
N SER A 517 12.43 -14.39 -19.93
CA SER A 517 12.44 -12.95 -19.67
C SER A 517 11.03 -12.36 -19.77
N TYR A 518 10.90 -11.06 -19.59
CA TYR A 518 9.63 -10.37 -19.74
C TYR A 518 9.09 -10.45 -21.18
N GLN A 519 9.96 -10.28 -22.18
CA GLN A 519 9.60 -10.30 -23.60
C GLN A 519 9.62 -11.72 -24.19
N ALA A 520 10.54 -12.56 -23.73
CA ALA A 520 10.71 -13.94 -24.18
C ALA A 520 10.25 -14.91 -23.08
N LYS A 521 8.93 -14.98 -22.87
CA LYS A 521 8.33 -15.91 -21.89
C LYS A 521 8.55 -17.35 -22.32
N ALA A 522 8.83 -18.23 -21.37
CA ALA A 522 8.89 -19.66 -21.63
C ALA A 522 7.51 -20.28 -21.40
N TYR A 523 7.00 -21.11 -22.31
CA TYR A 523 5.69 -21.74 -22.16
C TYR A 523 5.68 -23.21 -22.55
N THR A 524 4.77 -23.97 -21.96
CA THR A 524 4.48 -25.36 -22.30
C THR A 524 2.96 -25.57 -22.42
N ARG A 525 2.56 -26.66 -23.06
CA ARG A 525 1.15 -27.08 -23.16
C ARG A 525 1.02 -28.50 -22.66
N LEU A 526 0.10 -28.70 -21.72
CA LEU A 526 -0.19 -30.01 -21.13
C LEU A 526 -1.65 -30.38 -21.40
N ARG A 527 -1.93 -31.67 -21.54
CA ARG A 527 -3.31 -32.16 -21.50
C ARG A 527 -3.75 -32.24 -20.05
N ALA A 528 -4.95 -31.77 -19.76
CA ALA A 528 -5.55 -31.99 -18.45
C ALA A 528 -5.75 -33.49 -18.24
N VAL A 529 -5.55 -33.96 -17.00
CA VAL A 529 -5.72 -35.36 -16.64
C VAL A 529 -7.17 -35.57 -16.21
N PRO A 530 -7.91 -36.53 -16.81
CA PRO A 530 -9.24 -36.87 -16.35
C PRO A 530 -9.22 -37.19 -14.84
N GLU A 531 -10.26 -36.78 -14.11
CA GLU A 531 -10.37 -36.90 -12.63
C GLU A 531 -9.50 -35.93 -11.80
N ALA A 532 -8.57 -35.19 -12.43
CA ALA A 532 -7.79 -34.20 -11.69
C ALA A 532 -8.68 -33.04 -11.26
N THR A 533 -8.70 -32.76 -9.96
CA THR A 533 -9.44 -31.62 -9.39
C THR A 533 -8.53 -30.43 -9.13
N HIS A 534 -7.22 -30.66 -8.98
CA HIS A 534 -6.24 -29.62 -8.66
C HIS A 534 -4.98 -29.75 -9.51
N LEU A 535 -4.35 -28.60 -9.76
CA LEU A 535 -3.02 -28.48 -10.32
C LEU A 535 -2.09 -27.92 -9.24
N LEU A 536 -1.01 -28.62 -8.94
CA LEU A 536 0.05 -28.14 -8.07
C LEU A 536 1.33 -27.95 -8.90
N ILE A 537 1.97 -26.80 -8.73
CA ILE A 537 3.20 -26.43 -9.42
C ILE A 537 4.25 -26.13 -8.36
N ALA A 538 5.26 -26.99 -8.25
CA ALA A 538 6.42 -26.79 -7.41
C ALA A 538 7.60 -26.27 -8.24
N ILE A 539 8.27 -25.24 -7.76
CA ILE A 539 9.36 -24.56 -8.47
C ILE A 539 10.51 -24.32 -7.50
N GLN A 540 11.73 -24.63 -7.93
CA GLN A 540 12.94 -24.21 -7.26
C GLN A 540 13.59 -23.08 -8.05
N PHE A 541 13.86 -21.96 -7.39
CA PHE A 541 14.56 -20.82 -7.95
C PHE A 541 16.08 -21.04 -7.89
N GLN A 542 16.79 -20.45 -8.85
CA GLN A 542 18.23 -20.24 -8.74
C GLN A 542 18.52 -19.09 -7.76
N PRO A 543 19.67 -19.07 -7.04
CA PRO A 543 19.96 -18.06 -6.02
C PRO A 543 19.89 -16.61 -6.51
N ALA A 544 20.17 -16.35 -7.79
CA ALA A 544 20.08 -15.02 -8.38
C ALA A 544 18.65 -14.60 -8.77
N THR A 545 17.68 -15.51 -8.72
CA THR A 545 16.27 -15.26 -9.07
C THR A 545 15.41 -15.38 -7.82
N THR A 546 14.76 -14.30 -7.40
CA THR A 546 13.91 -14.29 -6.19
C THR A 546 12.42 -14.26 -6.52
N GLU A 547 12.05 -14.00 -7.78
CA GLU A 547 10.66 -13.88 -8.20
C GLU A 547 10.45 -14.32 -9.65
N ALA A 548 9.25 -14.80 -9.97
CA ALA A 548 8.86 -15.19 -11.32
C ALA A 548 7.35 -14.94 -11.55
N MET A 549 7.00 -14.54 -12.77
CA MET A 549 5.62 -14.43 -13.22
C MET A 549 5.17 -15.75 -13.83
N LEU A 550 4.12 -16.33 -13.26
CA LEU A 550 3.47 -17.54 -13.77
C LEU A 550 2.13 -17.18 -14.41
N TYR A 551 1.87 -17.73 -15.58
CA TYR A 551 0.63 -17.63 -16.32
C TYR A 551 0.05 -19.03 -16.46
N ILE A 552 -1.22 -19.20 -16.10
CA ILE A 552 -1.92 -20.47 -16.21
C ILE A 552 -3.26 -20.21 -16.88
N GLU A 553 -3.44 -20.79 -18.05
CA GLU A 553 -4.69 -20.73 -18.80
C GLU A 553 -5.28 -22.13 -18.91
N GLN A 554 -6.55 -22.26 -18.52
CA GLN A 554 -7.33 -23.48 -18.63
C GLN A 554 -8.20 -23.38 -19.88
N LEU A 555 -8.04 -24.34 -20.80
CA LEU A 555 -8.71 -24.35 -22.09
C LEU A 555 -9.66 -25.53 -22.18
N ASP A 556 -10.82 -25.32 -22.80
CA ASP A 556 -11.76 -26.39 -23.13
C ASP A 556 -11.20 -27.32 -24.24
N ALA A 557 -11.97 -28.34 -24.63
CA ALA A 557 -11.59 -29.26 -25.70
C ALA A 557 -11.34 -28.54 -27.05
N ASN A 558 -12.09 -27.47 -27.31
CA ASN A 558 -12.03 -26.65 -28.52
C ASN A 558 -10.84 -25.66 -28.50
N GLY A 559 -10.21 -25.47 -27.34
CA GLY A 559 -9.12 -24.51 -27.16
C GLY A 559 -9.56 -23.11 -26.76
N ASN A 560 -10.82 -22.93 -26.33
CA ASN A 560 -11.30 -21.66 -25.79
C ASN A 560 -10.89 -21.51 -24.33
N SER A 561 -10.57 -20.28 -23.93
CA SER A 561 -10.27 -19.94 -22.54
C SER A 561 -11.51 -20.09 -21.66
N LEU A 562 -11.38 -20.85 -20.57
CA LEU A 562 -12.47 -21.09 -19.61
C LEU A 562 -12.63 -19.94 -18.60
N ALA A 563 -11.57 -19.16 -18.39
CA ALA A 563 -11.56 -18.04 -17.45
C ALA A 563 -10.53 -16.98 -17.87
N ALA A 564 -10.69 -15.76 -17.37
CA ALA A 564 -9.69 -14.72 -17.54
C ALA A 564 -8.36 -15.13 -16.90
N VAL A 565 -7.27 -14.97 -17.65
CA VAL A 565 -5.91 -15.30 -17.18
C VAL A 565 -5.32 -14.09 -16.48
N PHE A 566 -5.16 -14.20 -15.16
CA PHE A 566 -4.41 -13.23 -14.38
C PHE A 566 -3.02 -13.78 -14.08
N PRO A 567 -1.96 -13.01 -14.36
CA PRO A 567 -0.63 -13.46 -14.02
C PRO A 567 -0.46 -13.54 -12.51
N ARG A 568 0.29 -14.54 -12.06
CA ARG A 568 0.60 -14.79 -10.65
C ARG A 568 2.06 -14.49 -10.42
N LEU A 569 2.34 -13.59 -9.50
CA LEU A 569 3.71 -13.35 -9.08
C LEU A 569 4.06 -14.33 -7.97
N LEU A 570 5.08 -15.15 -8.23
CA LEU A 570 5.63 -16.10 -7.29
C LEU A 570 6.92 -15.55 -6.72
N GLU A 571 7.07 -15.61 -5.40
CA GLU A 571 8.29 -15.24 -4.68
C GLU A 571 8.94 -16.52 -4.14
N ALA A 572 10.28 -16.56 -4.20
CA ALA A 572 11.06 -17.65 -3.64
C ALA A 572 10.93 -17.65 -2.12
N GLY A 573 10.62 -18.80 -1.52
CA GLY A 573 10.69 -19.00 -0.08
C GLY A 573 12.12 -18.95 0.44
N LYS A 574 12.30 -19.09 1.76
CA LYS A 574 13.64 -19.05 2.39
C LYS A 574 14.63 -20.08 1.82
N GLU A 575 14.13 -21.25 1.42
CA GLU A 575 14.92 -22.33 0.81
C GLU A 575 15.01 -22.20 -0.72
N GLY A 576 14.56 -21.08 -1.28
CA GLY A 576 14.54 -20.83 -2.72
C GLY A 576 13.47 -21.63 -3.47
N GLU A 577 12.46 -22.18 -2.78
CA GLU A 577 11.37 -22.95 -3.39
C GLU A 577 10.02 -22.23 -3.24
N THR A 578 9.06 -22.60 -4.08
CA THR A 578 7.66 -22.19 -3.92
C THR A 578 6.74 -23.28 -4.44
N ILE A 579 5.53 -23.35 -3.89
CA ILE A 579 4.48 -24.26 -4.32
C ILE A 579 3.22 -23.45 -4.54
N GLU A 580 2.68 -23.49 -5.75
CA GLU A 580 1.39 -22.93 -6.09
C GLU A 580 0.38 -24.04 -6.36
N ILE A 581 -0.84 -23.89 -5.83
CA ILE A 581 -1.94 -24.83 -6.06
C ILE A 581 -3.18 -24.05 -6.52
N LEU A 582 -3.93 -24.64 -7.46
CA LEU A 582 -5.19 -24.09 -7.93
C LEU A 582 -6.16 -25.22 -8.30
N ALA A 583 -7.45 -24.92 -8.19
CA ALA A 583 -8.51 -25.80 -8.69
C ALA A 583 -8.53 -25.81 -10.24
N LEU A 584 -8.80 -26.99 -10.80
CA LEU A 584 -9.05 -27.17 -12.22
C LEU A 584 -10.54 -27.03 -12.51
N ASP A 585 -10.90 -26.29 -13.56
CA ASP A 585 -12.26 -26.26 -14.08
C ASP A 585 -12.59 -27.67 -14.61
N PRO A 586 -13.74 -28.27 -14.26
CA PRO A 586 -14.11 -29.61 -14.72
C PRO A 586 -14.15 -29.75 -16.25
N ARG A 587 -14.29 -28.65 -16.99
CA ARG A 587 -14.29 -28.60 -18.46
C ARG A 587 -12.89 -28.45 -19.06
N ALA A 588 -11.85 -28.26 -18.24
CA ALA A 588 -10.48 -28.08 -18.70
C ALA A 588 -9.98 -29.36 -19.38
N ALA A 589 -9.61 -29.23 -20.65
CA ALA A 589 -9.03 -30.31 -21.45
C ALA A 589 -7.54 -30.07 -21.73
N LYS A 590 -7.11 -28.81 -21.78
CA LYS A 590 -5.72 -28.40 -22.05
C LYS A 590 -5.31 -27.28 -21.11
N LEU A 591 -4.04 -27.26 -20.75
CA LEU A 591 -3.43 -26.18 -19.98
C LEU A 591 -2.35 -25.52 -20.82
N TRP A 592 -2.34 -24.19 -20.84
CA TRP A 592 -1.20 -23.40 -21.29
C TRP A 592 -0.55 -22.76 -20.06
N ILE A 593 0.71 -23.12 -19.82
CA ILE A 593 1.47 -22.66 -18.66
C ILE A 593 2.68 -21.89 -19.19
N ALA A 594 2.89 -20.68 -18.69
CA ALA A 594 4.05 -19.89 -19.04
C ALA A 594 4.72 -19.25 -17.83
N ALA A 595 6.03 -19.11 -17.90
CA ALA A 595 6.85 -18.41 -16.93
C ALA A 595 7.58 -17.24 -17.60
N GLY A 596 7.79 -16.16 -16.86
CA GLY A 596 8.54 -15.00 -17.31
C GLY A 596 9.02 -14.13 -16.16
N SER A 597 9.81 -13.11 -16.48
CA SER A 597 10.27 -12.14 -15.49
C SER A 597 9.17 -11.12 -15.14
N ALA A 598 9.12 -10.67 -13.88
CA ALA A 598 8.26 -9.57 -13.44
C ALA A 598 8.75 -8.21 -13.94
N SER A 599 10.07 -8.02 -14.02
CA SER A 599 10.70 -6.79 -14.52
C SER A 599 11.20 -6.97 -15.97
N PRO A 600 11.02 -5.95 -16.84
CA PRO A 600 11.57 -5.95 -18.20
C PRO A 600 13.09 -6.10 -18.26
N ALA A 601 13.80 -5.68 -17.21
CA ALA A 601 15.26 -5.67 -17.18
C ALA A 601 15.88 -6.98 -16.66
N SER A 602 15.08 -7.92 -16.17
CA SER A 602 15.57 -9.17 -15.58
C SER A 602 15.20 -10.40 -16.40
N THR A 603 16.06 -11.41 -16.28
CA THR A 603 15.82 -12.78 -16.74
C THR A 603 15.66 -13.66 -15.50
N ILE A 604 14.80 -14.66 -15.58
CA ILE A 604 14.60 -15.65 -14.52
C ILE A 604 15.25 -16.97 -14.92
N ALA A 605 15.79 -17.67 -13.93
CA ALA A 605 16.28 -19.04 -14.06
C ALA A 605 15.62 -19.94 -13.01
N LEU A 606 14.86 -20.92 -13.48
CA LEU A 606 14.11 -21.84 -12.63
C LEU A 606 14.60 -23.28 -12.86
N ARG A 607 14.73 -24.04 -11.79
CA ARG A 607 15.11 -25.47 -11.81
C ARG A 607 14.02 -26.31 -11.16
N ASN A 608 14.07 -27.62 -11.39
CA ASN A 608 13.19 -28.61 -10.75
C ASN A 608 11.70 -28.21 -10.76
N ILE A 609 11.21 -27.75 -11.92
CA ILE A 609 9.78 -27.48 -12.09
C ILE A 609 9.03 -28.81 -12.15
N GLU A 610 8.12 -29.02 -11.21
CA GLU A 610 7.25 -30.19 -11.13
C GLU A 610 5.79 -29.74 -11.20
N ILE A 611 5.03 -30.37 -12.09
CA ILE A 611 3.60 -30.12 -12.27
C ILE A 611 2.83 -31.39 -11.94
N ASP A 612 2.07 -31.35 -10.85
CA ASP A 612 1.28 -32.45 -10.33
C ASP A 612 -0.20 -32.22 -10.62
N PHE A 613 -0.83 -33.19 -11.27
CA PHE A 613 -2.27 -33.32 -11.35
C PHE A 613 -2.73 -34.17 -10.17
N LEU A 614 -3.55 -33.56 -9.32
CA LEU A 614 -3.97 -34.11 -8.05
C LEU A 614 -5.49 -34.29 -8.01
N ALA A 615 -5.92 -35.35 -7.34
CA ALA A 615 -7.30 -35.53 -6.92
C ALA A 615 -7.37 -35.39 -5.39
N ALA A 616 -8.26 -34.51 -4.94
CA ALA A 616 -8.54 -34.24 -3.54
C ALA A 616 -10.03 -34.41 -3.27
N PRO A 617 -10.43 -34.71 -2.01
CA PRO A 617 -11.82 -34.64 -1.59
C PRO A 617 -12.43 -33.26 -1.91
N PRO A 618 -13.75 -33.19 -2.18
CA PRO A 618 -14.46 -31.93 -2.23
C PRO A 618 -14.18 -31.12 -0.97
N ASN A 619 -14.13 -29.78 -1.08
CA ASN A 619 -13.97 -28.87 0.05
C ASN A 619 -12.61 -28.95 0.77
N THR A 620 -11.51 -29.26 0.05
CA THR A 620 -10.16 -29.20 0.61
C THR A 620 -9.66 -27.74 0.68
N PRO A 621 -9.34 -27.18 1.86
CA PRO A 621 -8.76 -25.84 1.95
C PRO A 621 -7.36 -25.78 1.34
N LEU A 622 -7.00 -24.70 0.65
CA LEU A 622 -5.78 -24.60 -0.18
C LEU A 622 -4.69 -23.70 0.41
N SER A 623 -4.94 -23.11 1.58
CA SER A 623 -4.00 -22.24 2.29
C SER A 623 -4.13 -22.42 3.81
N ALA A 624 -3.22 -21.80 4.56
CA ALA A 624 -3.20 -21.82 6.02
C ALA A 624 -2.96 -20.40 6.58
N ALA A 625 -3.51 -20.11 7.75
CA ALA A 625 -3.49 -18.81 8.45
C ALA A 625 -4.17 -17.63 7.73
N GLY A 626 -4.23 -17.63 6.40
CA GLY A 626 -4.89 -16.61 5.59
C GLY A 626 -4.80 -16.91 4.10
N CYS A 627 -5.29 -15.99 3.27
CA CYS A 627 -5.26 -16.08 1.81
C CYS A 627 -4.62 -14.83 1.19
N ALA A 628 -3.96 -15.03 0.05
CA ALA A 628 -3.23 -13.97 -0.66
C ALA A 628 -3.71 -13.84 -2.11
N TYR A 629 -4.41 -12.75 -2.46
CA TYR A 629 -4.97 -12.57 -3.80
C TYR A 629 -3.99 -11.86 -4.75
N GLN A 630 -3.91 -12.34 -6.00
CA GLN A 630 -3.00 -11.79 -7.02
C GLN A 630 -3.62 -10.60 -7.79
N HIS A 631 -4.95 -10.57 -7.90
CA HIS A 631 -5.71 -9.57 -8.66
C HIS A 631 -7.04 -9.28 -7.95
N PRO A 632 -7.63 -8.07 -8.05
CA PRO A 632 -8.90 -7.75 -7.39
C PRO A 632 -10.05 -8.73 -7.68
N ALA A 633 -10.11 -9.28 -8.90
CA ALA A 633 -11.09 -10.31 -9.27
C ALA A 633 -10.96 -11.62 -8.46
N GLY A 634 -9.81 -11.85 -7.81
CA GLY A 634 -9.57 -13.00 -6.94
C GLY A 634 -9.99 -12.78 -5.48
N ILE A 635 -10.39 -11.56 -5.09
CA ILE A 635 -10.76 -11.25 -3.70
C ILE A 635 -12.00 -12.05 -3.28
N ALA A 636 -13.08 -12.01 -4.08
CA ALA A 636 -14.32 -12.72 -3.75
C ALA A 636 -14.12 -14.24 -3.66
N PRO A 637 -13.51 -14.94 -4.65
CA PRO A 637 -13.21 -16.37 -4.51
C PRO A 637 -12.40 -16.74 -3.27
N MET A 638 -11.39 -15.95 -2.91
CA MET A 638 -10.58 -16.21 -1.72
C MET A 638 -11.33 -15.96 -0.41
N LEU A 639 -12.22 -14.96 -0.38
CA LEU A 639 -13.07 -14.76 0.79
C LEU A 639 -14.08 -15.90 0.96
N ARG A 640 -14.63 -16.43 -0.14
CA ARG A 640 -15.48 -17.64 -0.11
C ARG A 640 -14.72 -18.82 0.49
N GLU A 641 -13.47 -19.04 0.07
CA GLU A 641 -12.62 -20.09 0.65
C GLU A 641 -12.39 -19.92 2.17
N LEU A 642 -12.13 -18.69 2.63
CA LEU A 642 -11.98 -18.39 4.06
C LEU A 642 -13.28 -18.62 4.85
N ILE A 643 -14.44 -18.34 4.27
CA ILE A 643 -15.76 -18.53 4.89
C ILE A 643 -16.12 -20.02 4.93
N ASP A 644 -16.00 -20.72 3.80
CA ASP A 644 -16.38 -22.13 3.67
C ASP A 644 -15.49 -23.07 4.49
N HIS A 645 -14.23 -22.68 4.73
CA HIS A 645 -13.28 -23.45 5.53
C HIS A 645 -12.84 -22.72 6.80
N HIS A 646 -13.70 -21.87 7.38
CA HIS A 646 -13.34 -21.01 8.51
C HIS A 646 -12.74 -21.77 9.70
N GLU A 647 -13.25 -22.95 10.03
CA GLU A 647 -12.71 -23.78 11.12
C GLU A 647 -11.23 -24.11 10.90
N HIS A 648 -10.87 -24.51 9.67
CA HIS A 648 -9.48 -24.77 9.28
C HIS A 648 -8.61 -23.52 9.43
N TYR A 649 -9.05 -22.39 8.87
CA TYR A 649 -8.26 -21.15 8.89
C TYR A 649 -8.13 -20.58 10.30
N SER A 650 -9.18 -20.62 11.11
CA SER A 650 -9.16 -20.22 12.52
C SER A 650 -8.14 -21.05 13.30
N ARG A 651 -8.17 -22.38 13.15
CA ARG A 651 -7.22 -23.28 13.82
C ARG A 651 -5.78 -23.00 13.39
N THR A 652 -5.50 -22.88 12.09
CA THR A 652 -4.14 -22.64 11.59
C THR A 652 -3.63 -21.24 11.93
N ALA A 653 -4.48 -20.20 11.87
CA ALA A 653 -4.13 -18.84 12.29
C ALA A 653 -3.77 -18.78 13.78
N ARG A 654 -4.49 -19.50 14.65
CA ARG A 654 -4.17 -19.58 16.09
C ARG A 654 -2.92 -20.40 16.40
N ALA A 655 -2.64 -21.45 15.62
CA ALA A 655 -1.37 -22.16 15.75
C ALA A 655 -0.20 -21.23 15.38
N PHE A 656 -0.36 -20.46 14.30
CA PHE A 656 0.62 -19.48 13.85
C PHE A 656 0.80 -18.31 14.84
N SER A 657 -0.28 -17.87 15.49
CA SER A 657 -0.28 -16.68 16.35
C SER A 657 0.69 -16.77 17.52
N LYS A 658 0.91 -17.97 18.08
CA LYS A 658 1.84 -18.18 19.21
C LYS A 658 3.27 -17.80 18.84
N THR A 659 3.76 -18.33 17.72
CA THR A 659 5.11 -18.04 17.21
C THR A 659 5.21 -16.58 16.77
N TRP A 660 4.15 -16.07 16.13
CA TRP A 660 4.11 -14.68 15.66
C TRP A 660 4.17 -13.68 16.82
N HIS A 661 3.40 -13.89 17.88
CA HIS A 661 3.36 -13.04 19.07
C HIS A 661 4.65 -13.09 19.89
N ALA A 662 5.36 -14.23 19.91
CA ALA A 662 6.63 -14.35 20.62
C ALA A 662 7.68 -13.34 20.11
N TYR A 663 7.71 -13.08 18.80
CA TYR A 663 8.55 -12.04 18.21
C TYR A 663 7.87 -10.66 18.26
N HIS A 664 6.65 -10.56 17.73
CA HIS A 664 5.89 -9.31 17.66
C HIS A 664 5.14 -9.02 18.96
N ASN A 665 5.80 -8.34 19.87
CA ASN A 665 5.19 -7.73 21.05
C ASN A 665 6.06 -6.60 21.61
N ALA A 666 5.48 -5.78 22.47
CA ALA A 666 6.19 -4.65 23.07
C ALA A 666 7.37 -5.05 23.97
N ALA A 667 7.33 -6.19 24.65
CA ALA A 667 8.44 -6.65 25.49
C ALA A 667 9.66 -7.02 24.64
N SER A 668 9.47 -7.71 23.52
CA SER A 668 10.53 -8.02 22.55
C SER A 668 11.16 -6.74 21.98
N LEU A 669 10.35 -5.74 21.60
CA LEU A 669 10.89 -4.44 21.17
C LEU A 669 11.75 -3.80 22.28
N ILE A 670 11.26 -3.74 23.52
CA ILE A 670 12.03 -3.16 24.63
C ILE A 670 13.35 -3.93 24.89
N ALA A 671 13.34 -5.26 24.75
CA ALA A 671 14.55 -6.07 24.86
C ALA A 671 15.58 -5.75 23.76
N GLU A 672 15.12 -5.60 22.50
CA GLU A 672 15.94 -5.17 21.36
C GLU A 672 16.54 -3.77 21.59
N LEU A 673 15.72 -2.80 22.01
CA LEU A 673 16.20 -1.45 22.32
C LEU A 673 17.19 -1.45 23.49
N GLY A 674 16.95 -2.26 24.52
CA GLY A 674 17.85 -2.42 25.66
C GLY A 674 19.17 -3.14 25.35
N GLY A 675 19.36 -3.66 24.14
CA GLY A 675 20.54 -4.45 23.76
C GLY A 675 20.61 -5.83 24.42
N ARG A 676 19.45 -6.39 24.82
CA ARG A 676 19.34 -7.70 25.50
C ARG A 676 18.90 -8.83 24.58
N ALA A 677 18.60 -8.55 23.31
CA ALA A 677 18.22 -9.56 22.33
C ALA A 677 19.37 -9.84 21.36
N GLY A 678 19.75 -11.12 21.22
CA GLY A 678 20.71 -11.60 20.22
C GLY A 678 22.18 -11.68 20.66
N LYS A 679 22.46 -12.59 21.60
CA LYS A 679 23.44 -13.65 21.33
C LYS A 679 22.67 -14.84 20.78
#